data_AF-A0AAE0BW46-F1
#
_entry.id   AF-A0AAE0BW46-F1
#
_cell.length_a   1.000
_cell.length_b   1.000
_cell.length_c   1.000
_cell.angle_alpha   90.00
_cell.angle_beta   90.00
_cell.angle_gamma   90.00
#
_symmetry.space_group_name_H-M   'P 1'
#
loop_
_entity.id
_entity.type
_entity.pdbx_description
1 polymer ?
#
loop_
_entity_poly.entity_id
_entity_poly.type
_entity_poly.pdbx_seq_one_letter_code
_entity_poly.pdbx_strand_id
1 'polypeptide(L)'
;MRVLPYMDDFLVLVDSQREGFLRREKVQLVQLVLGQWEPTQVVEHLGLEVDLKLGQFRVTERRVHKIHTRAKEILCDAARNRRWIPARRVASFTGLCQSVYLAVPAARLYLRELYFVLAEKRSWGAKVKISRAARGDLEWWFRLPVMSRWNGRKIWRSPTRAKVHTDSSMTAWGGVPNLKFPARGFWSDEMRNWHITHLELEAVYKTVQAFLKELEGKVVRLYCDNQAVVAMLSHFTSRNPDLMRRMRRLWLLLDLHDIELQARYIRREANVWADNLSRCEDLDDWRLNRDWFVWANKQWGPYTVDRFASELSAQLPRYYAAWKDPRELEALATEVVIMQAAQGPVHSEQAGRVRAARALKVGRCDVLHRGAPVSYYAAEVRRSSASCTTAAEVTVGSKIEVFWKDDDCFYPGVVKEFNEDGKAHVLYDDGDEETLDLSEENFKIINSVSELTDEAADADGENIENSGGDYEEYKRGGVVQNFLTRSLCERWRSELGPSRLTELAVTMQRKALLDTTMSNYGPKARRFILFCEQHQRPWLPASEATVLLYIASLLKDGGIKSASLQPYLSAINNYHEDLRFPGPAKGRSVTRAVKGMATIQAEQAVQEENIETQRTWLPAALVRRVHKAALKLTPRSPEELRLLRAFAYVVVAFVTFGRPDTGTSLSRQHVHCGDSEFSVVLLKEKGRRHHLVKRRLCIPWKGVALLKELIEHWEFHRDTAWNSSEKTQPDAYWLLPEDPKNFKASVANDWIGLALSELDCRPPEGGHFSAHSTRKGATTCARAVGVAMEKVCFFGGWSQFSSAVQHYIDPTALRDTDMDYYFAWLTWSQ
;
A
#
# COMPACT_ATOMS: atom_id res chain seq x y z
N MET A 1 5.26 32.64 -35.84
CA MET A 1 6.75 32.61 -35.89
C MET A 1 7.39 32.10 -34.59
N ARG A 2 8.18 31.03 -34.66
CA ARG A 2 9.08 30.54 -33.61
C ARG A 2 10.52 30.65 -34.11
N VAL A 3 11.46 31.01 -33.24
CA VAL A 3 12.89 31.12 -33.58
C VAL A 3 13.67 30.21 -32.67
N LEU A 4 14.57 29.40 -33.25
CA LEU A 4 15.52 28.57 -32.55
C LEU A 4 16.93 29.14 -32.79
N PRO A 5 17.45 29.96 -31.86
CA PRO A 5 18.80 30.48 -31.93
C PRO A 5 19.80 29.46 -31.37
N TYR A 6 20.93 29.26 -32.03
CA TYR A 6 22.08 28.51 -31.54
C TYR A 6 23.39 29.20 -31.97
N MET A 7 24.04 29.90 -31.03
CA MET A 7 25.19 30.75 -31.34
C MET A 7 24.88 31.69 -32.52
N ASP A 8 25.53 31.46 -33.67
CA ASP A 8 25.37 32.25 -34.89
C ASP A 8 24.36 31.63 -35.87
N ASP A 9 23.86 30.42 -35.60
CA ASP A 9 22.88 29.70 -36.42
C ASP A 9 21.45 29.94 -35.94
N PHE A 10 20.55 30.34 -36.84
CA PHE A 10 19.16 30.61 -36.53
C PHE A 10 18.23 29.79 -37.42
N LEU A 11 17.27 29.08 -36.80
CA LEU A 11 16.19 28.42 -37.53
C LEU A 11 14.87 29.13 -37.21
N VAL A 12 14.21 29.65 -38.24
CA VAL A 12 12.92 30.32 -38.11
C VAL A 12 11.81 29.40 -38.63
N LEU A 13 10.85 29.08 -37.76
CA LEU A 13 9.65 28.33 -38.11
C LEU A 13 8.44 29.28 -38.19
N VAL A 14 7.68 29.14 -39.27
CA VAL A 14 6.48 29.93 -39.57
C VAL A 14 5.34 28.99 -39.94
N ASP A 15 4.10 29.45 -39.77
CA ASP A 15 2.92 28.59 -39.94
C ASP A 15 2.52 28.44 -41.42
N SER A 16 3.01 29.34 -42.29
CA SER A 16 2.77 29.27 -43.73
C SER A 16 3.93 29.83 -44.55
N GLN A 17 4.00 29.43 -45.83
CA GLN A 17 4.98 29.95 -46.78
C GLN A 17 4.84 31.47 -46.97
N ARG A 18 3.60 31.97 -47.00
CA ARG A 18 3.28 33.41 -47.09
C ARG A 18 3.81 34.17 -45.87
N GLU A 19 3.63 33.63 -44.66
CA GLU A 19 4.21 34.22 -43.45
C GLU A 19 5.74 34.18 -43.52
N GLY A 20 6.34 33.12 -44.05
CA GLY A 20 7.79 33.03 -44.27
C GLY A 20 8.33 34.18 -45.11
N PHE A 21 7.69 34.48 -46.23
CA PHE A 21 8.07 35.62 -47.08
C PHE A 21 7.87 36.97 -46.38
N LEU A 22 6.75 37.18 -45.68
CA LEU A 22 6.49 38.42 -44.95
C LEU A 22 7.50 38.66 -43.80
N ARG A 23 7.94 37.59 -43.15
CA ARG A 23 8.88 37.66 -42.02
C ARG A 23 10.34 37.74 -42.48
N ARG A 24 10.64 37.30 -43.70
CA ARG A 24 11.98 37.38 -44.30
C ARG A 24 12.56 38.79 -44.24
N GLU A 25 11.80 39.80 -44.64
CA GLU A 25 12.26 41.20 -44.62
C GLU A 25 12.68 41.64 -43.22
N LYS A 26 11.92 41.26 -42.20
CA LYS A 26 12.23 41.58 -40.79
C LYS A 26 13.45 40.84 -40.27
N VAL A 27 13.69 39.60 -40.72
CA VAL A 27 14.87 38.81 -40.30
C VAL A 27 16.14 39.29 -41.01
N GLN A 28 16.04 39.65 -42.30
CA GLN A 28 17.17 40.21 -43.07
C GLN A 28 17.63 41.57 -42.54
N LEU A 29 16.75 42.37 -41.94
CA LEU A 29 17.11 43.63 -41.29
C LEU A 29 17.98 43.44 -40.03
N VAL A 30 17.97 42.25 -39.42
CA VAL A 30 18.67 41.94 -38.16
C VAL A 30 19.92 41.08 -38.39
N GLN A 31 20.08 40.44 -39.56
CA GLN A 31 21.21 39.57 -39.88
C GLN A 31 21.80 39.86 -41.27
N LEU A 32 23.12 40.07 -41.33
CA LEU A 32 23.89 40.46 -42.52
C LEU A 32 24.53 39.27 -43.29
N VAL A 33 24.07 38.02 -43.15
CA VAL A 33 24.87 36.85 -43.57
C VAL A 33 24.10 35.80 -44.41
N LEU A 34 24.86 35.05 -45.22
CA LEU A 34 24.51 33.85 -45.99
C LEU A 34 23.52 32.92 -45.24
N GLY A 35 22.46 32.49 -45.91
CA GLY A 35 21.44 31.59 -45.34
C GLY A 35 20.43 31.11 -46.37
N GLN A 36 19.61 30.12 -46.00
CA GLN A 36 18.49 29.67 -46.84
C GLN A 36 17.28 30.56 -46.60
N TRP A 37 17.05 31.52 -47.51
CA TRP A 37 16.03 32.56 -47.37
C TRP A 37 14.68 32.22 -48.02
N GLU A 38 14.65 31.16 -48.82
CA GLU A 38 13.41 30.62 -49.35
C GLU A 38 12.75 29.71 -48.31
N PRO A 39 11.50 29.98 -47.90
CA PRO A 39 10.80 29.11 -46.96
C PRO A 39 10.70 27.70 -47.53
N THR A 40 11.30 26.74 -46.82
CA THR A 40 11.35 25.32 -47.21
C THR A 40 10.76 24.46 -46.11
N GLN A 41 10.32 23.25 -46.47
CA GLN A 41 9.89 22.22 -45.53
C GLN A 41 11.02 21.23 -45.18
N VAL A 42 12.15 21.29 -45.87
CA VAL A 42 13.34 20.47 -45.59
C VAL A 42 14.56 21.38 -45.57
N VAL A 43 15.28 21.41 -44.45
CA VAL A 43 16.45 22.28 -44.24
C VAL A 43 17.52 21.57 -43.41
N GLU A 44 18.80 21.80 -43.74
CA GLU A 44 19.91 21.39 -42.88
C GLU A 44 20.17 22.45 -41.81
N HIS A 45 20.13 22.07 -40.54
CA HIS A 45 20.43 22.94 -39.40
C HIS A 45 21.23 22.17 -38.35
N LEU A 46 22.36 22.74 -37.90
CA LEU A 46 23.33 22.09 -36.99
C LEU A 46 23.83 20.73 -37.51
N GLY A 47 23.81 20.57 -38.84
CA GLY A 47 24.09 19.35 -39.60
C GLY A 47 23.17 18.18 -39.31
N LEU A 48 21.93 18.47 -38.98
CA LEU A 48 20.80 17.56 -39.10
C LEU A 48 19.86 18.10 -40.16
N GLU A 49 19.22 17.20 -40.89
CA GLU A 49 18.10 17.54 -41.75
C GLU A 49 16.83 17.62 -40.90
N VAL A 50 16.17 18.76 -40.93
CA VAL A 50 14.84 18.98 -40.37
C VAL A 50 13.84 18.80 -41.50
N ASP A 51 13.23 17.63 -41.57
CA ASP A 51 12.24 17.29 -42.59
C ASP A 51 10.84 17.44 -42.00
N LEU A 52 10.17 18.55 -42.33
CA LEU A 52 8.79 18.82 -41.93
C LEU A 52 7.75 18.11 -42.83
N LYS A 53 8.16 17.55 -43.98
CA LYS A 53 7.27 16.73 -44.82
C LYS A 53 7.05 15.36 -44.19
N LEU A 54 8.14 14.71 -43.77
CA LEU A 54 8.10 13.43 -43.04
C LEU A 54 7.92 13.63 -41.54
N GLY A 55 8.19 14.83 -41.03
CA GLY A 55 8.08 15.13 -39.61
C GLY A 55 9.20 14.58 -38.75
N GLN A 56 10.42 14.58 -39.26
CA GLN A 56 11.55 13.89 -38.65
C GLN A 56 12.81 14.75 -38.62
N PHE A 57 13.61 14.58 -37.55
CA PHE A 57 15.02 14.90 -37.57
C PHE A 57 15.78 13.73 -38.18
N ARG A 58 16.60 13.99 -39.20
CA ARG A 58 17.43 13.00 -39.89
C ARG A 58 18.89 13.45 -39.89
N VAL A 59 19.79 12.49 -39.89
CA VAL A 59 21.22 12.70 -40.12
C VAL A 59 21.42 12.80 -41.62
N THR A 60 22.13 13.84 -42.06
CA THR A 60 22.46 14.03 -43.48
C THR A 60 23.34 12.88 -43.99
N GLU A 61 23.18 12.51 -45.26
CA GLU A 61 23.97 11.43 -45.88
C GLU A 61 25.47 11.65 -45.74
N ARG A 62 25.90 12.92 -45.89
CA ARG A 62 27.29 13.34 -45.67
C ARG A 62 27.80 12.98 -44.28
N ARG A 63 27.01 13.23 -43.22
CA ARG A 63 27.39 12.88 -41.85
C ARG A 63 27.31 11.38 -41.59
N VAL A 64 26.31 10.68 -42.12
CA VAL A 64 26.21 9.22 -42.03
C VAL A 64 27.46 8.56 -42.64
N HIS A 65 27.87 9.00 -43.83
CA HIS A 65 29.09 8.51 -44.47
C HIS A 65 30.35 8.81 -43.63
N LYS A 66 30.45 10.01 -43.05
CA LYS A 66 31.57 10.40 -42.17
C LYS A 66 31.65 9.53 -40.92
N ILE A 67 30.50 9.20 -40.30
CA ILE A 67 30.43 8.31 -39.13
C ILE A 67 30.88 6.89 -39.52
N HIS A 68 30.31 6.35 -40.59
CA HIS A 68 30.66 5.03 -41.11
C HIS A 68 32.16 4.89 -41.38
N THR A 69 32.73 5.84 -42.13
CA THR A 69 34.15 5.82 -42.52
C THR A 69 35.06 5.92 -41.30
N ARG A 70 34.77 6.81 -40.34
CA ARG A 70 35.56 6.91 -39.10
C ARG A 70 35.44 5.67 -38.21
N ALA A 71 34.25 5.06 -38.12
CA ALA A 71 34.07 3.81 -37.39
C ALA A 71 34.91 2.69 -38.01
N LYS A 72 34.86 2.55 -39.36
CA LYS A 72 35.66 1.59 -40.12
C LYS A 72 37.15 1.76 -39.89
N GLU A 73 37.66 3.00 -39.95
CA GLU A 73 39.07 3.31 -39.69
C GLU A 73 39.49 2.88 -38.29
N ILE A 74 38.73 3.23 -37.25
CA ILE A 74 39.04 2.86 -35.87
C ILE A 74 39.02 1.33 -35.69
N LEU A 75 38.07 0.63 -36.31
CA LEU A 75 38.00 -0.84 -36.29
C LEU A 75 39.21 -1.48 -36.95
N CYS A 76 39.62 -0.99 -38.14
CA CYS A 76 40.79 -1.49 -38.86
C CYS A 76 42.08 -1.24 -38.07
N ASP A 77 42.23 -0.05 -37.51
CA ASP A 77 43.38 0.29 -36.68
C ASP A 77 43.41 -0.52 -35.39
N ALA A 78 42.25 -0.80 -34.79
CA ALA A 78 42.16 -1.60 -33.58
C ALA A 78 42.56 -3.05 -33.86
N ALA A 79 42.22 -3.58 -35.03
CA ALA A 79 42.65 -4.90 -35.47
C ALA A 79 44.18 -4.96 -35.67
N ARG A 80 44.78 -3.94 -36.32
CA ARG A 80 46.23 -3.87 -36.58
C ARG A 80 47.07 -3.61 -35.33
N ASN A 81 46.56 -2.81 -34.39
CA ASN A 81 47.34 -2.28 -33.26
C ASN A 81 46.99 -2.92 -31.91
N ARG A 82 46.62 -4.21 -31.89
CA ARG A 82 46.25 -4.94 -30.65
C ARG A 82 45.21 -4.18 -29.80
N ARG A 83 44.29 -3.46 -30.46
CA ARG A 83 43.23 -2.58 -29.91
C ARG A 83 43.66 -1.28 -29.24
N TRP A 84 44.93 -0.87 -29.34
CA TRP A 84 45.39 0.40 -28.79
C TRP A 84 45.25 1.55 -29.81
N ILE A 85 44.43 2.54 -29.48
CA ILE A 85 44.06 3.65 -30.37
C ILE A 85 44.33 5.00 -29.68
N PRO A 86 44.82 6.04 -30.38
CA PRO A 86 44.97 7.37 -29.79
C PRO A 86 43.65 7.90 -29.19
N ALA A 87 43.70 8.39 -27.95
CA ALA A 87 42.50 8.85 -27.24
C ALA A 87 41.75 9.96 -28.01
N ARG A 88 42.47 10.88 -28.65
CA ARG A 88 41.87 11.94 -29.49
C ARG A 88 41.04 11.41 -30.66
N ARG A 89 41.39 10.26 -31.26
CA ARG A 89 40.59 9.67 -32.34
C ARG A 89 39.25 9.16 -31.82
N VAL A 90 39.27 8.44 -30.69
CA VAL A 90 38.05 7.95 -30.03
C VAL A 90 37.19 9.14 -29.59
N ALA A 91 37.78 10.18 -29.01
CA ALA A 91 37.05 11.38 -28.59
C ALA A 91 36.43 12.14 -29.76
N SER A 92 37.18 12.37 -30.84
CA SER A 92 36.64 13.00 -32.06
C SER A 92 35.48 12.19 -32.66
N PHE A 93 35.58 10.86 -32.65
CA PHE A 93 34.50 9.99 -33.10
C PHE A 93 33.27 10.06 -32.19
N THR A 94 33.45 9.98 -30.86
CA THR A 94 32.33 10.10 -29.92
C THR A 94 31.65 11.46 -30.00
N GLY A 95 32.39 12.56 -30.21
CA GLY A 95 31.83 13.89 -30.44
C GLY A 95 31.00 13.97 -31.71
N LEU A 96 31.49 13.38 -32.81
CA LEU A 96 30.73 13.28 -34.07
C LEU A 96 29.42 12.51 -33.88
N CYS A 97 29.47 11.36 -33.22
CA CYS A 97 28.28 10.53 -32.97
C CYS A 97 27.31 11.16 -31.97
N GLN A 98 27.83 11.85 -30.95
CA GLN A 98 27.02 12.60 -29.99
C GLN A 98 26.26 13.74 -30.69
N SER A 99 26.85 14.38 -31.70
CA SER A 99 26.18 15.47 -32.44
C SER A 99 24.90 15.03 -33.17
N VAL A 100 24.73 13.72 -33.42
CA VAL A 100 23.56 13.18 -34.15
C VAL A 100 22.51 12.53 -33.25
N TYR A 101 22.65 12.61 -31.93
CA TYR A 101 21.75 11.92 -30.99
C TYR A 101 20.27 12.32 -31.11
N LEU A 102 20.00 13.53 -31.62
CA LEU A 102 18.63 14.00 -31.81
C LEU A 102 17.91 13.20 -32.90
N ALA A 103 18.59 12.86 -34.00
CA ALA A 103 18.05 12.07 -35.10
C ALA A 103 18.19 10.56 -34.89
N VAL A 104 19.16 10.13 -34.07
CA VAL A 104 19.44 8.71 -33.76
C VAL A 104 19.32 8.50 -32.25
N PRO A 105 18.12 8.22 -31.70
CA PRO A 105 17.93 8.07 -30.25
C PRO A 105 18.83 7.02 -29.60
N ALA A 106 19.10 5.93 -30.32
CA ALA A 106 19.96 4.83 -29.87
C ALA A 106 21.44 5.22 -29.73
N ALA A 107 21.86 6.37 -30.28
CA ALA A 107 23.25 6.83 -30.26
C ALA A 107 23.88 6.75 -28.85
N ARG A 108 23.13 7.16 -27.82
CA ARG A 108 23.61 7.19 -26.44
C ARG A 108 23.82 5.80 -25.85
N LEU A 109 23.08 4.78 -26.33
CA LEU A 109 23.29 3.39 -25.95
C LEU A 109 24.66 2.91 -26.40
N TYR A 110 25.07 3.30 -27.61
CA TYR A 110 26.29 2.84 -28.29
C TYR A 110 27.46 3.85 -28.21
N LEU A 111 27.40 4.80 -27.27
CA LEU A 111 28.52 5.70 -26.97
C LEU A 111 29.12 5.45 -25.59
N ARG A 112 28.37 4.81 -24.69
CA ARG A 112 28.76 4.68 -23.29
C ARG A 112 30.05 3.87 -23.12
N GLU A 113 30.23 2.78 -23.85
CA GLU A 113 31.44 1.95 -23.78
C GLU A 113 32.67 2.70 -24.29
N LEU A 114 32.50 3.53 -25.31
CA LEU A 114 33.56 4.38 -25.83
C LEU A 114 33.95 5.47 -24.82
N TYR A 115 33.00 6.01 -24.07
CA TYR A 115 33.29 6.93 -22.98
C TYR A 115 33.99 6.25 -21.79
N PHE A 116 33.68 4.99 -21.46
CA PHE A 116 34.43 4.24 -20.45
C PHE A 116 35.89 4.04 -20.88
N VAL A 117 36.13 3.64 -22.13
CA VAL A 117 37.50 3.54 -22.67
C VAL A 117 38.22 4.90 -22.64
N LEU A 118 37.53 6.00 -22.92
CA LEU A 118 38.10 7.35 -22.83
C LEU A 118 38.35 7.83 -21.39
N ALA A 119 37.66 7.27 -20.40
CA ALA A 119 37.89 7.60 -18.99
C ALA A 119 39.22 7.02 -18.49
N GLU A 120 39.68 5.91 -19.07
CA GLU A 120 40.96 5.26 -18.74
C GLU A 120 42.19 5.96 -19.34
N LYS A 121 42.01 7.04 -20.11
CA LYS A 121 43.13 7.76 -20.74
C LYS A 121 44.01 8.42 -19.67
N ARG A 122 45.33 8.26 -19.79
CA ARG A 122 46.32 8.96 -18.95
C ARG A 122 46.49 10.43 -19.36
N SER A 123 46.41 10.72 -20.65
CA SER A 123 46.47 12.06 -21.22
C SER A 123 45.80 12.08 -22.59
N TRP A 124 45.56 13.27 -23.15
CA TRP A 124 45.02 13.41 -24.51
C TRP A 124 46.00 12.97 -25.61
N GLY A 125 47.30 12.88 -25.31
CA GLY A 125 48.30 12.34 -26.23
C GLY A 125 48.44 10.81 -26.16
N ALA A 126 47.90 10.18 -25.11
CA ALA A 126 48.04 8.74 -24.87
C ALA A 126 47.11 7.89 -25.76
N LYS A 127 47.44 6.59 -25.86
CA LYS A 127 46.56 5.57 -26.43
C LYS A 127 45.65 4.98 -25.35
N VAL A 128 44.45 4.59 -25.75
CA VAL A 128 43.47 3.85 -24.95
C VAL A 128 43.20 2.49 -25.60
N LYS A 129 42.85 1.49 -24.79
CA LYS A 129 42.59 0.14 -25.29
C LYS A 129 41.10 -0.05 -25.54
N ILE A 130 40.72 -0.31 -26.80
CA ILE A 130 39.32 -0.60 -27.15
C ILE A 130 38.90 -1.94 -26.52
N SER A 131 37.91 -1.90 -25.63
CA SER A 131 37.30 -3.09 -25.03
C SER A 131 36.51 -3.90 -26.06
N ARG A 132 36.13 -5.15 -25.74
CA ARG A 132 35.26 -5.94 -26.64
C ARG A 132 33.89 -5.27 -26.81
N ALA A 133 33.34 -4.68 -25.73
CA ALA A 133 32.07 -3.99 -25.77
C ALA A 133 32.14 -2.69 -26.61
N ALA A 134 33.21 -1.89 -26.43
CA ALA A 134 33.45 -0.68 -27.24
C ALA A 134 33.68 -0.99 -28.72
N ARG A 135 34.26 -2.15 -29.04
CA ARG A 135 34.32 -2.64 -30.42
C ARG A 135 32.92 -2.94 -30.99
N GLY A 136 32.06 -3.59 -30.21
CA GLY A 136 30.66 -3.82 -30.60
C GLY A 136 29.90 -2.53 -30.89
N ASP A 137 30.15 -1.48 -30.10
CA ASP A 137 29.60 -0.14 -30.33
C ASP A 137 30.10 0.46 -31.65
N LEU A 138 31.40 0.35 -31.94
CA LEU A 138 31.96 0.79 -33.23
C LEU A 138 31.37 0.01 -34.41
N GLU A 139 31.14 -1.29 -34.27
CA GLU A 139 30.49 -2.13 -35.29
C GLU A 139 29.02 -1.77 -35.49
N TRP A 140 28.34 -1.30 -34.45
CA TRP A 140 26.99 -0.76 -34.55
C TRP A 140 26.98 0.55 -35.35
N TRP A 141 27.87 1.49 -35.01
CA TRP A 141 28.01 2.75 -35.74
C TRP A 141 28.47 2.58 -37.19
N PHE A 142 29.33 1.59 -37.45
CA PHE A 142 29.73 1.21 -38.79
C PHE A 142 28.52 0.76 -39.64
N ARG A 143 27.51 0.12 -39.04
CA ARG A 143 26.31 -0.34 -39.75
C ARG A 143 25.24 0.72 -39.96
N LEU A 144 25.40 1.92 -39.40
CA LEU A 144 24.40 2.99 -39.47
C LEU A 144 23.85 3.27 -40.89
N PRO A 145 24.66 3.33 -41.98
CA PRO A 145 24.13 3.60 -43.32
C PRO A 145 23.19 2.51 -43.85
N VAL A 146 23.39 1.26 -43.45
CA VAL A 146 22.58 0.11 -43.88
C VAL A 146 21.27 0.04 -43.08
N MET A 147 21.21 0.74 -41.95
CA MET A 147 20.10 0.68 -41.01
C MET A 147 19.28 1.96 -41.08
N SER A 148 18.71 2.21 -42.27
CA SER A 148 17.93 3.42 -42.59
C SER A 148 16.81 3.71 -41.59
N ARG A 149 16.20 2.67 -41.00
CA ARG A 149 15.18 2.78 -39.94
C ARG A 149 15.64 3.50 -38.67
N TRP A 150 16.94 3.54 -38.38
CA TRP A 150 17.48 4.19 -37.18
C TRP A 150 17.82 5.67 -37.39
N ASN A 151 17.81 6.12 -38.64
CA ASN A 151 18.03 7.51 -39.01
C ASN A 151 16.68 8.21 -39.22
N GLY A 152 16.14 8.78 -38.16
CA GLY A 152 14.84 9.43 -38.19
C GLY A 152 14.21 9.45 -36.82
N ARG A 153 14.07 10.63 -36.22
CA ARG A 153 13.28 10.82 -34.99
C ARG A 153 12.13 11.76 -35.27
N LYS A 154 10.90 11.34 -34.94
CA LYS A 154 9.70 12.18 -35.07
C LYS A 154 9.89 13.50 -34.30
N ILE A 155 9.60 14.61 -34.98
CA ILE A 155 9.62 15.97 -34.41
C ILE A 155 8.47 16.12 -33.42
N TRP A 156 7.29 15.67 -33.83
CA TRP A 156 6.08 15.76 -33.02
C TRP A 156 5.88 14.51 -32.19
N ARG A 157 5.47 14.71 -30.94
CA ARG A 157 5.14 13.61 -30.04
C ARG A 157 3.88 12.93 -30.54
N SER A 158 3.97 11.64 -30.82
CA SER A 158 2.79 10.84 -31.10
C SER A 158 1.93 10.72 -29.82
N PRO A 159 0.60 10.73 -29.92
CA PRO A 159 -0.27 10.53 -28.77
C PRO A 159 -0.01 9.15 -28.17
N THR A 160 -0.02 9.06 -26.84
CA THR A 160 0.10 7.80 -26.13
C THR A 160 -1.08 6.89 -26.47
N ARG A 161 -0.79 5.68 -26.95
CA ARG A 161 -1.79 4.68 -27.35
C ARG A 161 -1.94 3.54 -26.34
N ALA A 162 -0.99 3.39 -25.41
CA ALA A 162 -1.08 2.44 -24.30
C ALA A 162 -0.40 2.99 -23.04
N LYS A 163 -0.88 2.58 -21.88
CA LYS A 163 -0.26 2.84 -20.57
C LYS A 163 0.20 1.52 -19.98
N VAL A 164 1.36 1.49 -19.34
CA VAL A 164 1.89 0.30 -18.67
C VAL A 164 2.41 0.70 -17.30
N HIS A 165 2.04 -0.03 -16.27
CA HIS A 165 2.60 0.09 -14.92
C HIS A 165 3.49 -1.09 -14.65
N THR A 166 4.66 -0.86 -14.08
CA THR A 166 5.59 -1.93 -13.68
C THR A 166 6.13 -1.68 -12.29
N ASP A 167 6.45 -2.74 -11.59
CA ASP A 167 7.08 -2.70 -10.29
C ASP A 167 7.87 -3.98 -10.04
N SER A 168 8.87 -3.89 -9.19
CA SER A 168 9.63 -5.04 -8.73
C SER A 168 9.82 -5.03 -7.21
N SER A 169 9.76 -6.21 -6.62
CA SER A 169 10.30 -6.47 -5.30
C SER A 169 11.62 -7.25 -5.40
N MET A 170 12.16 -7.67 -4.25
CA MET A 170 13.30 -8.59 -4.20
C MET A 170 12.92 -10.02 -4.62
N THR A 171 11.64 -10.38 -4.63
CA THR A 171 11.17 -11.76 -4.85
C THR A 171 10.40 -11.95 -6.15
N ALA A 172 9.69 -10.93 -6.62
CA ALA A 172 8.81 -11.02 -7.79
C ALA A 172 8.70 -9.69 -8.56
N TRP A 173 8.03 -9.74 -9.71
CA TRP A 173 7.72 -8.60 -10.56
C TRP A 173 6.25 -8.58 -10.97
N GLY A 174 5.76 -7.38 -11.25
CA GLY A 174 4.39 -7.14 -11.71
C GLY A 174 4.35 -6.15 -12.87
N GLY A 175 3.47 -6.42 -13.84
CA GLY A 175 3.26 -5.60 -15.02
C GLY A 175 1.78 -5.49 -15.39
N VAL A 176 1.27 -4.27 -15.58
CA VAL A 176 -0.15 -4.03 -15.85
C VAL A 176 -0.34 -3.06 -17.03
N PRO A 177 -0.74 -3.55 -18.21
CA PRO A 177 -1.07 -2.71 -19.35
C PRO A 177 -2.51 -2.21 -19.25
N ASN A 178 -2.73 -0.92 -19.47
CA ASN A 178 -4.03 -0.24 -19.51
C ASN A 178 -4.96 -0.57 -18.32
N LEU A 179 -4.41 -0.94 -17.16
CA LEU A 179 -5.15 -1.42 -15.98
C LEU A 179 -6.04 -2.64 -16.27
N LYS A 180 -5.62 -3.50 -17.21
CA LYS A 180 -6.28 -4.77 -17.57
C LYS A 180 -5.57 -5.97 -16.93
N PHE A 181 -5.85 -7.18 -17.45
CA PHE A 181 -5.28 -8.44 -16.99
C PHE A 181 -3.76 -8.35 -16.81
N PRO A 182 -3.22 -8.59 -15.60
CA PRO A 182 -1.82 -8.36 -15.29
C PRO A 182 -0.92 -9.52 -15.69
N ALA A 183 0.36 -9.22 -15.88
CA ALA A 183 1.44 -10.20 -15.90
C ALA A 183 2.19 -10.13 -14.57
N ARG A 184 2.62 -11.29 -14.08
CA ARG A 184 3.48 -11.38 -12.90
C ARG A 184 4.38 -12.60 -13.01
N GLY A 185 5.45 -12.61 -12.22
CA GLY A 185 6.29 -13.79 -12.05
C GLY A 185 7.34 -13.59 -10.97
N PHE A 186 8.07 -14.66 -10.67
CA PHE A 186 9.07 -14.69 -9.60
C PHE A 186 10.48 -14.50 -10.14
N TRP A 187 11.36 -13.96 -9.29
CA TRP A 187 12.78 -13.91 -9.56
C TRP A 187 13.44 -15.23 -9.19
N SER A 188 14.36 -15.72 -10.03
CA SER A 188 15.21 -16.85 -9.70
C SER A 188 16.13 -16.51 -8.53
N ASP A 189 16.67 -17.53 -7.85
CA ASP A 189 17.55 -17.32 -6.69
C ASP A 189 18.76 -16.43 -7.00
N GLU A 190 19.30 -16.51 -8.22
CA GLU A 190 20.36 -15.62 -8.68
C GLU A 190 19.87 -14.16 -8.76
N MET A 191 18.68 -13.95 -9.35
CA MET A 191 18.10 -12.62 -9.56
C MET A 191 17.68 -11.97 -8.25
N ARG A 192 17.23 -12.75 -7.26
CA ARG A 192 16.86 -12.23 -5.92
C ARG A 192 18.02 -11.50 -5.23
N ASN A 193 19.26 -11.78 -5.62
CA ASN A 193 20.45 -11.10 -5.10
C ASN A 193 20.84 -9.84 -5.91
N TRP A 194 20.11 -9.51 -6.97
CA TRP A 194 20.41 -8.32 -7.77
C TRP A 194 19.91 -7.05 -7.07
N HIS A 195 20.60 -5.95 -7.33
CA HIS A 195 20.17 -4.65 -6.84
C HIS A 195 18.80 -4.26 -7.43
N ILE A 196 17.94 -3.62 -6.63
CA ILE A 196 16.55 -3.28 -7.00
C ILE A 196 16.43 -2.62 -8.38
N THR A 197 17.31 -1.67 -8.73
CA THR A 197 17.31 -1.01 -10.05
C THR A 197 17.45 -1.98 -11.22
N HIS A 198 18.18 -3.08 -11.05
CA HIS A 198 18.29 -4.13 -12.08
C HIS A 198 16.98 -4.89 -12.23
N LEU A 199 16.34 -5.20 -11.11
CA LEU A 199 15.06 -5.92 -11.09
C LEU A 199 13.93 -5.05 -11.65
N GLU A 200 13.90 -3.76 -11.32
CA GLU A 200 12.96 -2.79 -11.91
C GLU A 200 13.11 -2.69 -13.44
N LEU A 201 14.33 -2.60 -13.95
CA LEU A 201 14.56 -2.58 -15.40
C LEU A 201 14.17 -3.91 -16.06
N GLU A 202 14.41 -5.04 -15.38
CA GLU A 202 14.02 -6.35 -15.87
C GLU A 202 12.49 -6.55 -15.83
N ALA A 203 11.79 -5.98 -14.84
CA ALA A 203 10.34 -5.98 -14.76
C ALA A 203 9.72 -5.24 -15.95
N VAL A 204 10.32 -4.13 -16.38
CA VAL A 204 9.95 -3.44 -17.63
C VAL A 204 10.12 -4.37 -18.83
N TYR A 205 11.26 -5.05 -18.93
CA TYR A 205 11.52 -5.98 -20.03
C TYR A 205 10.52 -7.14 -20.07
N LYS A 206 10.30 -7.82 -18.95
CA LYS A 206 9.35 -8.94 -18.85
C LYS A 206 7.92 -8.48 -19.13
N THR A 207 7.51 -7.31 -18.65
CA THR A 207 6.19 -6.75 -18.96
C THR A 207 6.02 -6.48 -20.44
N VAL A 208 7.00 -5.87 -21.11
CA VAL A 208 6.94 -5.63 -22.56
C VAL A 208 6.87 -6.95 -23.32
N GLN A 209 7.64 -7.97 -22.89
CA GLN A 209 7.63 -9.29 -23.52
C GLN A 209 6.28 -10.01 -23.34
N ALA A 210 5.70 -9.97 -22.13
CA ALA A 210 4.41 -10.58 -21.84
C ALA A 210 3.27 -9.97 -22.68
N PHE A 211 3.35 -8.67 -22.97
CA PHE A 211 2.31 -7.93 -23.70
C PHE A 211 2.74 -7.49 -25.10
N LEU A 212 3.66 -8.22 -25.72
CA LEU A 212 4.31 -7.79 -26.95
C LEU A 212 3.29 -7.51 -28.07
N LYS A 213 2.34 -8.43 -28.26
CA LYS A 213 1.26 -8.29 -29.26
C LYS A 213 0.34 -7.11 -28.97
N GLU A 214 0.05 -6.84 -27.69
CA GLU A 214 -0.79 -5.68 -27.34
C GLU A 214 -0.05 -4.35 -27.44
N LEU A 215 1.28 -4.33 -27.40
CA LEU A 215 2.10 -3.12 -27.39
C LEU A 215 2.76 -2.82 -28.74
N GLU A 216 2.86 -3.80 -29.64
CA GLU A 216 3.45 -3.67 -30.97
C GLU A 216 2.89 -2.50 -31.77
N GLY A 217 3.77 -1.69 -32.37
CA GLY A 217 3.42 -0.49 -33.15
C GLY A 217 2.82 0.67 -32.34
N LYS A 218 2.89 0.64 -30.99
CA LYS A 218 2.27 1.66 -30.13
C LYS A 218 3.28 2.55 -29.44
N VAL A 219 2.83 3.76 -29.15
CA VAL A 219 3.48 4.66 -28.20
C VAL A 219 2.97 4.34 -26.80
N VAL A 220 3.85 3.77 -25.98
CA VAL A 220 3.56 3.23 -24.65
C VAL A 220 4.07 4.19 -23.60
N ARG A 221 3.19 4.66 -22.72
CA ARG A 221 3.57 5.41 -21.52
C ARG A 221 3.81 4.44 -20.37
N LEU A 222 5.06 4.29 -19.99
CA LEU A 222 5.49 3.48 -18.85
C LEU A 222 5.45 4.32 -17.58
N TYR A 223 4.78 3.80 -16.55
CA TYR A 223 4.76 4.33 -15.20
C TYR A 223 5.59 3.41 -14.30
N CYS A 224 6.62 3.98 -13.66
CA CYS A 224 7.56 3.27 -12.79
C CYS A 224 7.92 4.18 -11.62
N ASP A 225 8.04 3.62 -10.42
CA ASP A 225 8.39 4.36 -9.21
C ASP A 225 9.90 4.43 -8.95
N ASN A 226 10.72 3.84 -9.83
CA ASN A 226 12.17 3.92 -9.77
C ASN A 226 12.69 5.06 -10.67
N GLN A 227 13.07 6.19 -10.06
CA GLN A 227 13.61 7.34 -10.77
C GLN A 227 14.88 7.02 -11.59
N ALA A 228 15.72 6.10 -11.12
CA ALA A 228 16.93 5.72 -11.86
C ALA A 228 16.57 5.00 -13.16
N VAL A 229 15.61 4.06 -13.13
CA VAL A 229 15.10 3.40 -14.34
C VAL A 229 14.44 4.41 -15.29
N VAL A 230 13.62 5.32 -14.76
CA VAL A 230 13.00 6.38 -15.57
C VAL A 230 14.04 7.26 -16.25
N ALA A 231 15.08 7.70 -15.52
CA ALA A 231 16.16 8.51 -16.07
C ALA A 231 16.95 7.74 -17.14
N MET A 232 17.24 6.46 -16.89
CA MET A 232 17.93 5.58 -17.84
C MET A 232 17.15 5.41 -19.13
N LEU A 233 15.85 5.09 -19.05
CA LEU A 233 14.99 4.90 -20.23
C LEU A 233 14.73 6.22 -20.97
N SER A 234 14.70 7.35 -20.26
CA SER A 234 14.50 8.67 -20.88
C SER A 234 15.74 9.20 -21.59
N HIS A 235 16.93 8.86 -21.09
CA HIS A 235 18.21 9.37 -21.61
C HIS A 235 19.06 8.33 -22.33
N PHE A 236 18.61 7.08 -22.36
CA PHE A 236 19.29 5.93 -22.96
C PHE A 236 20.72 5.76 -22.47
N THR A 237 20.95 5.90 -21.16
CA THR A 237 22.30 5.85 -20.61
C THR A 237 22.37 5.51 -19.12
N SER A 238 23.45 4.82 -18.70
CA SER A 238 23.78 4.50 -17.31
C SER A 238 25.30 4.44 -17.14
N ARG A 239 25.80 4.63 -15.91
CA ARG A 239 27.22 4.43 -15.55
C ARG A 239 27.55 2.98 -15.22
N ASN A 240 26.53 2.13 -15.03
CA ASN A 240 26.72 0.71 -14.73
C ASN A 240 26.68 -0.11 -16.04
N PRO A 241 27.74 -0.86 -16.40
CA PRO A 241 27.81 -1.66 -17.62
C PRO A 241 26.70 -2.72 -17.74
N ASP A 242 26.29 -3.34 -16.64
CA ASP A 242 25.26 -4.39 -16.65
C ASP A 242 23.88 -3.82 -16.92
N LEU A 243 23.57 -2.66 -16.34
CA LEU A 243 22.36 -1.91 -16.65
C LEU A 243 22.35 -1.44 -18.12
N MET A 244 23.49 -1.06 -18.68
CA MET A 244 23.62 -0.75 -20.11
C MET A 244 23.32 -1.98 -20.99
N ARG A 245 23.84 -3.16 -20.63
CA ARG A 245 23.56 -4.41 -21.35
C ARG A 245 22.07 -4.74 -21.37
N ARG A 246 21.39 -4.63 -20.21
CA ARG A 246 19.94 -4.86 -20.08
C ARG A 246 19.11 -3.85 -20.86
N MET A 247 19.48 -2.57 -20.77
CA MET A 247 18.78 -1.51 -21.49
C MET A 247 18.90 -1.69 -23.01
N ARG A 248 20.05 -2.18 -23.51
CA ARG A 248 20.20 -2.55 -24.93
C ARG A 248 19.31 -3.72 -25.33
N ARG A 249 19.20 -4.74 -24.48
CA ARG A 249 18.28 -5.88 -24.69
C ARG A 249 16.82 -5.41 -24.78
N LEU A 250 16.39 -4.54 -23.84
CA LEU A 250 15.07 -3.92 -23.87
C LEU A 250 14.88 -3.06 -25.13
N TRP A 251 15.85 -2.19 -25.44
CA TRP A 251 15.77 -1.34 -26.63
C TRP A 251 15.65 -2.15 -27.93
N LEU A 252 16.38 -3.24 -28.06
CA LEU A 252 16.28 -4.13 -29.22
C LEU A 252 14.88 -4.74 -29.34
N LEU A 253 14.28 -5.19 -28.23
CA LEU A 253 12.91 -5.68 -28.22
C LEU A 253 11.92 -4.59 -28.66
N LEU A 254 12.09 -3.37 -28.16
CA LEU A 254 11.24 -2.24 -28.54
C LEU A 254 11.40 -1.88 -30.03
N ASP A 255 12.63 -1.85 -30.55
CA ASP A 255 12.95 -1.53 -31.96
C ASP A 255 12.41 -2.59 -32.93
N LEU A 256 12.50 -3.87 -32.57
CA LEU A 256 12.00 -4.97 -33.41
C LEU A 256 10.48 -4.96 -33.57
N HIS A 257 9.75 -4.44 -32.58
CA HIS A 257 8.28 -4.43 -32.54
C HIS A 257 7.68 -3.02 -32.69
N ASP A 258 8.47 -2.04 -33.16
CA ASP A 258 8.04 -0.65 -33.36
C ASP A 258 7.33 -0.04 -32.13
N ILE A 259 7.86 -0.31 -30.93
CA ILE A 259 7.30 0.16 -29.66
C ILE A 259 8.05 1.42 -29.20
N GLU A 260 7.34 2.55 -29.13
CA GLU A 260 7.90 3.78 -28.58
C GLU A 260 7.61 3.87 -27.08
N LEU A 261 8.60 3.56 -26.24
CA LEU A 261 8.46 3.60 -24.78
C LEU A 261 8.78 4.99 -24.21
N GLN A 262 7.81 5.56 -23.48
CA GLN A 262 7.91 6.85 -22.80
C GLN A 262 7.81 6.65 -21.29
N ALA A 263 8.95 6.61 -20.60
CA ALA A 263 9.00 6.44 -19.15
C ALA A 263 8.56 7.70 -18.40
N ARG A 264 7.77 7.51 -17.35
CA ARG A 264 7.29 8.55 -16.43
C ARG A 264 7.39 8.05 -15.00
N TYR A 265 8.06 8.85 -14.17
CA TYR A 265 8.08 8.62 -12.74
C TYR A 265 6.69 8.85 -12.15
N ILE A 266 6.26 7.91 -11.32
CA ILE A 266 5.11 8.07 -10.42
C ILE A 266 5.57 7.75 -9.00
N ARG A 267 4.89 8.30 -7.99
CA ARG A 267 5.19 7.94 -6.61
C ARG A 267 4.71 6.51 -6.35
N ARG A 268 5.40 5.80 -5.45
CA ARG A 268 5.07 4.41 -5.07
C ARG A 268 3.60 4.26 -4.68
N GLU A 269 3.04 5.21 -3.94
CA GLU A 269 1.65 5.15 -3.49
C GLU A 269 0.62 5.23 -4.64
N ALA A 270 1.06 5.64 -5.84
CA ALA A 270 0.27 5.66 -7.05
C ALA A 270 0.52 4.44 -7.97
N ASN A 271 1.48 3.57 -7.64
CA ASN A 271 1.83 2.36 -8.41
C ASN A 271 1.22 1.07 -7.84
N VAL A 272 0.08 1.18 -7.15
CA VAL A 272 -0.51 0.12 -6.31
C VAL A 272 -0.67 -1.22 -7.03
N TRP A 273 -1.11 -1.22 -8.29
CA TRP A 273 -1.40 -2.46 -9.03
C TRP A 273 -0.14 -3.28 -9.27
N ALA A 274 0.91 -2.65 -9.78
CA ALA A 274 2.16 -3.34 -10.05
C ALA A 274 2.89 -3.70 -8.74
N ASP A 275 2.87 -2.81 -7.73
CA ASP A 275 3.49 -3.06 -6.41
C ASP A 275 2.82 -4.22 -5.65
N ASN A 276 1.50 -4.36 -5.72
CA ASN A 276 0.82 -5.52 -5.14
C ASN A 276 1.22 -6.84 -5.82
N LEU A 277 1.33 -6.83 -7.15
CA LEU A 277 1.72 -8.02 -7.92
C LEU A 277 3.18 -8.43 -7.66
N SER A 278 4.06 -7.45 -7.49
CA SER A 278 5.48 -7.69 -7.19
C SER A 278 5.71 -8.17 -5.75
N ARG A 279 4.75 -7.98 -4.83
CA ARG A 279 4.86 -8.38 -3.41
C ARG A 279 4.10 -9.65 -3.05
N CYS A 280 3.27 -10.18 -3.94
CA CYS A 280 2.49 -11.38 -3.69
C CYS A 280 3.40 -12.61 -3.79
N GLU A 281 3.66 -13.27 -2.66
CA GLU A 281 4.35 -14.56 -2.61
C GLU A 281 3.38 -15.68 -2.99
N ASP A 282 3.73 -16.48 -3.98
CA ASP A 282 3.01 -17.73 -4.29
C ASP A 282 3.77 -18.87 -3.63
N LEU A 283 3.26 -19.31 -2.49
CA LEU A 283 3.88 -20.39 -1.71
C LEU A 283 3.65 -21.76 -2.34
N ASP A 284 2.79 -21.86 -3.35
CA ASP A 284 2.33 -23.11 -3.97
C ASP A 284 2.94 -23.35 -5.37
N ASP A 285 3.87 -22.50 -5.84
CA ASP A 285 4.60 -22.68 -7.12
C ASP A 285 5.69 -23.77 -7.00
N TRP A 286 5.28 -24.98 -6.66
CA TRP A 286 6.14 -26.14 -6.50
C TRP A 286 6.36 -26.87 -7.83
N ARG A 287 7.55 -27.47 -7.99
CA ARG A 287 7.85 -28.39 -9.10
C ARG A 287 8.34 -29.71 -8.55
N LEU A 288 7.99 -30.81 -9.23
CA LEU A 288 8.64 -32.09 -9.02
C LEU A 288 10.15 -31.95 -9.24
N ASN A 289 10.96 -32.64 -8.43
CA ASN A 289 12.38 -32.71 -8.69
C ASN A 289 12.65 -33.29 -10.10
N ARG A 290 13.64 -32.71 -10.78
CA ARG A 290 13.88 -32.94 -12.21
C ARG A 290 14.14 -34.41 -12.53
N ASP A 291 14.85 -35.13 -11.67
CA ASP A 291 15.20 -36.53 -11.91
C ASP A 291 13.96 -37.42 -11.83
N TRP A 292 13.08 -37.15 -10.87
CA TRP A 292 11.79 -37.82 -10.74
C TRP A 292 10.85 -37.50 -11.91
N PHE A 293 10.84 -36.25 -12.37
CA PHE A 293 10.07 -35.87 -13.55
C PHE A 293 10.58 -36.57 -14.81
N VAL A 294 11.91 -36.61 -15.02
CA VAL A 294 12.51 -37.31 -16.17
C VAL A 294 12.19 -38.80 -16.12
N TRP A 295 12.28 -39.42 -14.94
CA TRP A 295 11.88 -40.81 -14.75
C TRP A 295 10.39 -41.02 -15.09
N ALA A 296 9.50 -40.21 -14.54
CA ALA A 296 8.06 -40.30 -14.79
C ALA A 296 7.72 -40.10 -16.28
N ASN A 297 8.36 -39.13 -16.93
CA ASN A 297 8.19 -38.87 -18.36
C ASN A 297 8.72 -40.03 -19.23
N LYS A 298 9.71 -40.79 -18.76
CA LYS A 298 10.18 -42.01 -19.44
C LYS A 298 9.19 -43.16 -19.27
N GLN A 299 8.53 -43.29 -18.12
CA GLN A 299 7.58 -44.37 -17.84
C GLN A 299 6.21 -44.13 -18.47
N TRP A 300 5.71 -42.89 -18.40
CA TRP A 300 4.32 -42.55 -18.71
C TRP A 300 4.17 -41.38 -19.69
N GLY A 301 5.28 -40.82 -20.18
CA GLY A 301 5.27 -39.77 -21.20
C GLY A 301 5.21 -40.33 -22.63
N PRO A 302 5.52 -39.51 -23.64
CA PRO A 302 6.07 -38.15 -23.51
C PRO A 302 4.99 -37.13 -23.15
N TYR A 303 5.18 -36.44 -22.03
CA TYR A 303 4.39 -35.26 -21.68
C TYR A 303 4.80 -34.09 -22.57
N THR A 304 3.82 -33.40 -23.13
CA THR A 304 4.05 -32.30 -24.07
C THR A 304 3.74 -30.91 -23.51
N VAL A 305 3.04 -30.82 -22.38
CA VAL A 305 2.63 -29.56 -21.74
C VAL A 305 2.64 -29.69 -20.23
N ASP A 306 3.16 -28.66 -19.54
CA ASP A 306 3.12 -28.52 -18.08
C ASP A 306 1.92 -27.62 -17.68
N ARG A 307 0.99 -28.12 -16.86
CA ARG A 307 -0.21 -27.37 -16.49
C ARG A 307 -0.02 -26.76 -15.10
N PHE A 308 -0.38 -25.49 -14.94
CA PHE A 308 -0.22 -24.72 -13.69
C PHE A 308 1.24 -24.52 -13.27
N ALA A 309 2.12 -24.29 -14.24
CA ALA A 309 3.54 -23.99 -14.01
C ALA A 309 3.85 -22.52 -14.33
N SER A 310 4.95 -22.02 -13.78
CA SER A 310 5.53 -20.70 -14.03
C SER A 310 6.80 -20.83 -14.88
N GLU A 311 7.36 -19.71 -15.32
CA GLU A 311 8.71 -19.63 -15.91
C GLU A 311 9.78 -20.45 -15.16
N LEU A 312 9.66 -20.52 -13.82
CA LEU A 312 10.65 -21.13 -12.93
C LEU A 312 10.32 -22.58 -12.61
N SER A 313 9.03 -22.93 -12.49
CA SER A 313 8.60 -24.28 -12.15
C SER A 313 8.43 -25.19 -13.38
N ALA A 314 8.23 -24.62 -14.57
CA ALA A 314 8.01 -25.36 -15.81
C ALA A 314 9.14 -26.36 -16.13
N GLN A 315 8.77 -27.61 -16.35
CA GLN A 315 9.68 -28.70 -16.70
C GLN A 315 9.64 -29.06 -18.19
N LEU A 316 8.68 -28.52 -18.93
CA LEU A 316 8.53 -28.69 -20.36
C LEU A 316 8.61 -27.34 -21.08
N PRO A 317 9.00 -27.30 -22.37
CA PRO A 317 9.05 -26.05 -23.14
C PRO A 317 7.68 -25.36 -23.29
N ARG A 318 6.59 -26.12 -23.14
CA ARG A 318 5.20 -25.66 -23.26
C ARG A 318 4.55 -25.76 -21.89
N TYR A 319 3.97 -24.67 -21.40
CA TYR A 319 3.25 -24.67 -20.14
C TYR A 319 2.09 -23.67 -20.12
N TYR A 320 1.19 -23.84 -19.16
CA TYR A 320 0.11 -22.91 -18.83
C TYR A 320 0.33 -22.33 -17.44
N ALA A 321 0.29 -21.01 -17.33
CA ALA A 321 0.48 -20.29 -16.08
C ALA A 321 -0.85 -19.73 -15.57
N ALA A 322 -0.95 -19.57 -14.24
CA ALA A 322 -2.12 -18.92 -13.64
C ALA A 322 -2.21 -17.43 -13.99
N TRP A 323 -1.09 -16.82 -14.40
CA TRP A 323 -0.96 -15.42 -14.77
C TRP A 323 -0.19 -15.31 -16.07
N LYS A 324 -0.46 -14.23 -16.83
CA LYS A 324 0.21 -14.02 -18.12
C LYS A 324 1.72 -13.94 -17.91
N ASP A 325 2.44 -14.85 -18.55
CA ASP A 325 3.89 -15.04 -18.40
C ASP A 325 4.58 -14.83 -19.77
N PRO A 326 5.75 -14.15 -19.84
CA PRO A 326 6.50 -13.94 -21.08
C PRO A 326 6.83 -15.17 -21.93
N ARG A 327 6.79 -16.39 -21.37
CA ARG A 327 7.11 -17.66 -22.06
C ARG A 327 5.89 -18.60 -22.22
N GLU A 328 4.70 -18.19 -21.78
CA GLU A 328 3.48 -19.00 -21.91
C GLU A 328 3.02 -19.13 -23.38
N LEU A 329 2.45 -20.28 -23.75
CA LEU A 329 1.81 -20.47 -25.05
C LEU A 329 0.45 -19.77 -25.11
N GLU A 330 0.30 -18.82 -26.03
CA GLU A 330 -1.01 -18.34 -26.45
C GLU A 330 -1.77 -19.43 -27.22
N ALA A 331 -2.44 -20.33 -26.49
CA ALA A 331 -3.46 -21.21 -27.04
C ALA A 331 -4.57 -21.43 -26.01
N LEU A 332 -5.68 -20.72 -26.22
CA LEU A 332 -6.99 -20.85 -25.54
C LEU A 332 -7.04 -20.44 -24.05
N ALA A 333 -6.70 -19.19 -23.74
CA ALA A 333 -7.01 -18.57 -22.44
C ALA A 333 -8.54 -18.38 -22.17
N THR A 334 -9.42 -18.98 -22.98
CA THR A 334 -10.88 -18.83 -22.87
C THR A 334 -11.53 -19.88 -21.98
N GLU A 335 -10.86 -21.00 -21.63
CA GLU A 335 -11.49 -22.08 -20.85
C GLU A 335 -11.20 -22.07 -19.33
N VAL A 336 -10.25 -21.27 -18.84
CA VAL A 336 -9.94 -21.22 -17.39
C VAL A 336 -10.98 -20.41 -16.59
N VAL A 337 -11.85 -19.64 -17.26
CA VAL A 337 -12.91 -18.85 -16.61
C VAL A 337 -14.04 -19.72 -16.01
N ILE A 338 -14.11 -21.03 -16.28
CA ILE A 338 -15.22 -21.87 -15.80
C ILE A 338 -14.95 -22.58 -14.47
N MET A 339 -13.71 -22.64 -13.96
CA MET A 339 -13.44 -23.42 -12.72
C MET A 339 -13.54 -22.63 -11.40
N GLN A 340 -13.71 -21.31 -11.43
CA GLN A 340 -13.95 -20.51 -10.21
C GLN A 340 -15.43 -20.33 -9.84
N ALA A 341 -16.37 -20.80 -10.68
CA ALA A 341 -17.80 -20.66 -10.45
C ALA A 341 -18.49 -21.92 -9.87
N ALA A 342 -17.75 -22.97 -9.51
CA ALA A 342 -18.31 -24.26 -9.10
C ALA A 342 -18.20 -24.57 -7.59
N GLN A 343 -18.34 -23.55 -6.73
CA GLN A 343 -18.57 -23.75 -5.29
C GLN A 343 -19.85 -23.02 -4.85
N GLY A 344 -20.97 -23.65 -5.17
CA GLY A 344 -22.29 -23.30 -4.63
C GLY A 344 -23.21 -24.52 -4.77
N PRO A 345 -24.01 -24.87 -3.75
CA PRO A 345 -24.89 -26.02 -3.83
C PRO A 345 -26.08 -25.65 -4.71
N VAL A 346 -26.21 -26.29 -5.87
CA VAL A 346 -27.43 -26.17 -6.68
C VAL A 346 -28.17 -27.50 -6.66
N HIS A 347 -29.35 -27.43 -6.06
CA HIS A 347 -30.37 -28.46 -6.02
C HIS A 347 -30.66 -29.03 -7.42
N SER A 348 -30.97 -30.32 -7.42
CA SER A 348 -31.45 -31.10 -8.55
C SER A 348 -32.71 -30.49 -9.18
N GLU A 349 -32.58 -29.96 -10.40
CA GLU A 349 -33.55 -30.10 -11.50
C GLU A 349 -33.12 -29.22 -12.66
N GLN A 350 -32.49 -29.83 -13.68
CA GLN A 350 -32.43 -29.43 -15.11
C GLN A 350 -31.15 -30.00 -15.74
N ALA A 351 -31.01 -31.32 -15.69
CA ALA A 351 -30.13 -32.06 -16.59
C ALA A 351 -30.85 -32.26 -17.92
N GLY A 352 -30.56 -31.41 -18.92
CA GLY A 352 -31.21 -31.54 -20.21
C GLY A 352 -30.67 -30.61 -21.29
N ARG A 353 -29.49 -30.96 -21.83
CA ARG A 353 -28.91 -30.61 -23.16
C ARG A 353 -27.50 -30.02 -23.04
N VAL A 354 -26.48 -30.89 -23.09
CA VAL A 354 -25.40 -30.85 -24.10
C VAL A 354 -24.84 -32.27 -24.19
N ARG A 355 -25.34 -33.05 -25.16
CA ARG A 355 -24.69 -34.27 -25.65
C ARG A 355 -23.76 -33.85 -26.78
N ALA A 356 -22.45 -33.99 -26.61
CA ALA A 356 -21.52 -34.44 -27.65
C ALA A 356 -20.13 -34.58 -27.04
N ALA A 357 -19.52 -35.76 -27.27
CA ALA A 357 -18.15 -36.18 -26.94
C ALA A 357 -18.01 -37.11 -25.72
N ARG A 358 -18.56 -38.33 -25.85
CA ARG A 358 -18.19 -39.49 -25.02
C ARG A 358 -18.08 -40.74 -25.89
N ALA A 359 -16.86 -41.03 -26.33
CA ALA A 359 -16.32 -42.33 -26.76
C ALA A 359 -14.81 -42.07 -27.00
N LEU A 360 -13.85 -42.74 -26.37
CA LEU A 360 -13.64 -44.18 -26.33
C LEU A 360 -13.17 -44.70 -24.95
N LYS A 361 -13.74 -45.86 -24.61
CA LYS A 361 -13.33 -46.97 -23.72
C LYS A 361 -11.90 -47.48 -24.00
N VAL A 362 -11.19 -48.30 -23.23
CA VAL A 362 -11.26 -49.02 -21.92
C VAL A 362 -9.90 -49.69 -21.74
N GLY A 363 -9.45 -49.90 -20.50
CA GLY A 363 -8.43 -50.89 -20.17
C GLY A 363 -8.28 -51.08 -18.66
N ARG A 364 -9.10 -51.97 -18.08
CA ARG A 364 -9.00 -52.45 -16.69
C ARG A 364 -7.76 -53.32 -16.48
N CYS A 365 -7.18 -53.29 -15.28
CA CYS A 365 -6.72 -54.49 -14.59
C CYS A 365 -6.72 -54.27 -13.07
N ASP A 366 -7.57 -55.03 -12.37
CA ASP A 366 -7.59 -55.19 -10.90
C ASP A 366 -6.60 -56.28 -10.50
N VAL A 367 -5.81 -56.08 -9.42
CA VAL A 367 -5.32 -57.15 -8.54
C VAL A 367 -5.16 -56.61 -7.10
N LEU A 368 -5.78 -57.32 -6.16
CA LEU A 368 -5.78 -57.16 -4.70
C LEU A 368 -4.48 -57.71 -4.05
N HIS A 369 -4.00 -57.11 -2.95
CA HIS A 369 -3.95 -57.73 -1.60
C HIS A 369 -3.16 -56.97 -0.51
N ARG A 370 -3.82 -56.90 0.68
CA ARG A 370 -3.33 -57.02 2.10
C ARG A 370 -2.33 -55.96 2.63
N GLY A 371 -2.64 -55.15 3.66
CA GLY A 371 -2.76 -55.48 5.11
C GLY A 371 -1.37 -55.44 5.77
N ALA A 372 -1.01 -54.75 6.86
CA ALA A 372 -1.70 -54.25 8.05
C ALA A 372 -0.81 -53.15 8.76
N PRO A 373 -1.24 -52.56 9.90
CA PRO A 373 -0.74 -51.30 10.47
C PRO A 373 0.25 -51.47 11.64
N VAL A 374 0.93 -50.39 12.04
CA VAL A 374 1.62 -50.29 13.35
C VAL A 374 1.37 -48.91 13.98
N SER A 375 0.72 -48.94 15.14
CA SER A 375 0.56 -47.86 16.13
C SER A 375 1.72 -47.85 17.13
N TYR A 376 1.90 -46.73 17.85
CA TYR A 376 2.47 -46.52 19.20
C TYR A 376 2.88 -45.03 19.29
N TYR A 377 2.49 -44.16 20.23
CA TYR A 377 1.97 -44.25 21.60
C TYR A 377 1.00 -43.07 21.85
N ALA A 378 -0.08 -43.33 22.59
CA ALA A 378 -0.85 -42.34 23.32
C ALA A 378 -0.42 -42.36 24.80
N ALA A 379 -0.49 -41.21 25.48
CA ALA A 379 -0.58 -41.14 26.94
C ALA A 379 -1.43 -39.93 27.33
N GLU A 380 -2.55 -40.22 28.00
CA GLU A 380 -3.53 -39.32 28.59
C GLU A 380 -2.99 -38.57 29.82
N VAL A 381 -3.47 -37.34 30.06
CA VAL A 381 -3.67 -36.82 31.42
C VAL A 381 -4.98 -36.02 31.51
N ARG A 382 -5.93 -36.65 32.21
CA ARG A 382 -7.04 -36.20 33.07
C ARG A 382 -7.50 -34.73 33.07
N ARG A 383 -8.82 -34.58 32.91
CA ARG A 383 -9.67 -33.44 33.31
C ARG A 383 -9.55 -33.14 34.81
N SER A 384 -9.40 -31.86 35.18
CA SER A 384 -9.92 -31.35 36.45
C SER A 384 -10.83 -30.14 36.20
N SER A 385 -11.97 -30.18 36.89
CA SER A 385 -13.08 -29.24 36.92
C SER A 385 -12.70 -27.79 37.25
N ALA A 386 -13.24 -26.84 36.49
CA ALA A 386 -13.29 -25.42 36.86
C ALA A 386 -14.37 -25.21 37.94
N SER A 387 -14.02 -24.53 39.03
CA SER A 387 -14.98 -24.05 40.03
C SER A 387 -15.63 -22.74 39.57
N CYS A 388 -16.93 -22.63 39.76
CA CYS A 388 -17.73 -21.42 39.58
C CYS A 388 -17.54 -20.50 40.80
N THR A 389 -17.17 -19.23 40.61
CA THR A 389 -17.01 -18.24 41.71
C THR A 389 -18.23 -17.32 41.78
N THR A 390 -18.77 -17.07 42.97
CA THR A 390 -19.97 -16.24 43.22
C THR A 390 -19.61 -14.89 43.87
N ALA A 391 -20.38 -13.83 43.59
CA ALA A 391 -20.20 -12.46 44.11
C ALA A 391 -20.04 -12.32 45.64
N ALA A 392 -20.50 -13.31 46.43
CA ALA A 392 -20.43 -13.30 47.89
C ALA A 392 -19.01 -13.42 48.48
N GLU A 393 -17.99 -13.78 47.70
CA GLU A 393 -16.61 -13.99 48.19
C GLU A 393 -15.69 -12.75 48.05
N VAL A 394 -16.19 -11.65 47.47
CA VAL A 394 -15.40 -10.43 47.26
C VAL A 394 -15.52 -9.49 48.46
N THR A 395 -14.39 -9.16 49.09
CA THR A 395 -14.32 -8.21 50.23
C THR A 395 -13.51 -6.96 49.86
N VAL A 396 -13.65 -5.88 50.63
CA VAL A 396 -12.84 -4.66 50.47
C VAL A 396 -11.35 -4.99 50.56
N GLY A 397 -10.58 -4.59 49.55
CA GLY A 397 -9.17 -4.92 49.37
C GLY A 397 -8.90 -6.09 48.42
N SER A 398 -9.93 -6.83 48.00
CA SER A 398 -9.79 -7.91 47.02
C SER A 398 -9.38 -7.37 45.66
N LYS A 399 -8.34 -7.98 45.06
CA LYS A 399 -7.94 -7.69 43.69
C LYS A 399 -8.78 -8.53 42.72
N ILE A 400 -9.54 -7.86 41.87
CA ILE A 400 -10.47 -8.47 40.94
C ILE A 400 -10.18 -8.00 39.51
N GLU A 401 -10.49 -8.81 38.53
CA GLU A 401 -10.50 -8.45 37.11
C GLU A 401 -11.94 -8.40 36.64
N VAL A 402 -12.42 -7.23 36.20
CA VAL A 402 -13.79 -7.03 35.72
C VAL A 402 -13.79 -6.96 34.19
N PHE A 403 -14.63 -7.74 33.54
CA PHE A 403 -14.70 -7.80 32.07
C PHE A 403 -15.55 -6.67 31.51
N TRP A 404 -14.94 -5.85 30.66
CA TRP A 404 -15.62 -4.77 29.97
C TRP A 404 -15.93 -5.19 28.54
N LYS A 405 -17.23 -5.45 28.27
CA LYS A 405 -17.72 -5.96 26.98
C LYS A 405 -17.42 -5.03 25.80
N ASP A 406 -17.33 -3.72 26.03
CA ASP A 406 -17.04 -2.72 24.99
C ASP A 406 -15.60 -2.78 24.48
N ASP A 407 -14.69 -3.24 25.35
CA ASP A 407 -13.27 -3.37 25.07
C ASP A 407 -12.84 -4.83 24.87
N ASP A 408 -13.79 -5.75 25.06
CA ASP A 408 -13.62 -7.21 24.98
C ASP A 408 -12.43 -7.71 25.80
N CYS A 409 -12.21 -7.11 26.98
CA CYS A 409 -11.06 -7.41 27.83
C CYS A 409 -11.35 -7.22 29.32
N PHE A 410 -10.57 -7.91 30.16
CA PHE A 410 -10.63 -7.83 31.62
C PHE A 410 -9.71 -6.71 32.12
N TYR A 411 -10.24 -5.88 33.00
CA TYR A 411 -9.52 -4.78 33.64
C TYR A 411 -9.30 -5.11 35.12
N PRO A 412 -8.05 -5.20 35.58
CA PRO A 412 -7.75 -5.45 36.99
C PRO A 412 -8.00 -4.18 37.81
N GLY A 413 -8.65 -4.35 38.95
CA GLY A 413 -8.92 -3.32 39.93
C GLY A 413 -8.98 -3.89 41.34
N VAL A 414 -9.03 -3.00 42.33
CA VAL A 414 -9.14 -3.34 43.74
C VAL A 414 -10.44 -2.78 44.27
N VAL A 415 -11.25 -3.62 44.92
CA VAL A 415 -12.46 -3.15 45.58
C VAL A 415 -12.07 -2.27 46.77
N LYS A 416 -12.44 -0.99 46.74
CA LYS A 416 -12.11 0.02 47.75
C LYS A 416 -13.11 0.08 48.89
N GLU A 417 -14.39 -0.06 48.59
CA GLU A 417 -15.48 -0.05 49.56
C GLU A 417 -16.75 -0.61 48.92
N PHE A 418 -17.79 -0.86 49.72
CA PHE A 418 -19.14 -1.17 49.24
C PHE A 418 -20.09 -0.08 49.73
N ASN A 419 -20.97 0.40 48.84
CA ASN A 419 -21.97 1.42 49.19
C ASN A 419 -23.15 0.80 49.99
N GLU A 420 -24.03 1.65 50.55
CA GLU A 420 -25.19 1.21 51.37
C GLU A 420 -26.14 0.23 50.64
N ASP A 421 -26.17 0.27 49.30
CA ASP A 421 -26.94 -0.63 48.44
C ASP A 421 -26.20 -1.93 48.05
N GLY A 422 -24.99 -2.18 48.59
CA GLY A 422 -24.21 -3.41 48.35
C GLY A 422 -23.36 -3.42 47.08
N LYS A 423 -23.27 -2.31 46.34
CA LYS A 423 -22.43 -2.17 45.12
C LYS A 423 -20.98 -1.90 45.46
N ALA A 424 -20.05 -2.51 44.73
CA ALA A 424 -18.61 -2.41 44.96
C ALA A 424 -18.01 -1.19 44.27
N HIS A 425 -17.32 -0.34 45.01
CA HIS A 425 -16.50 0.73 44.46
C HIS A 425 -15.13 0.16 44.08
N VAL A 426 -14.81 0.07 42.80
CA VAL A 426 -13.59 -0.56 42.27
C VAL A 426 -12.65 0.52 41.75
N LEU A 427 -11.43 0.57 42.29
CA LEU A 427 -10.34 1.36 41.73
C LEU A 427 -9.55 0.48 40.76
N TYR A 428 -9.60 0.79 39.48
CA TYR A 428 -8.85 0.09 38.45
C TYR A 428 -7.37 0.46 38.45
N ASP A 429 -6.52 -0.47 37.98
CA ASP A 429 -5.06 -0.30 37.96
C ASP A 429 -4.60 0.84 37.00
N ASP A 430 -5.48 1.33 36.13
CA ASP A 430 -5.27 2.52 35.29
C ASP A 430 -5.61 3.85 35.99
N GLY A 431 -6.15 3.78 37.20
CA GLY A 431 -6.46 4.92 38.07
C GLY A 431 -7.90 5.42 37.99
N ASP A 432 -8.74 4.79 37.17
CA ASP A 432 -10.17 5.11 37.09
C ASP A 432 -10.94 4.40 38.23
N GLU A 433 -11.97 5.07 38.76
CA GLU A 433 -12.78 4.58 39.88
C GLU A 433 -14.24 4.47 39.47
N GLU A 434 -14.89 3.35 39.80
CA GLU A 434 -16.28 3.10 39.39
C GLU A 434 -17.05 2.25 40.40
N THR A 435 -18.35 2.51 40.55
CA THR A 435 -19.23 1.73 41.43
C THR A 435 -20.03 0.72 40.61
N LEU A 436 -19.84 -0.58 40.88
CA LEU A 436 -20.36 -1.68 40.07
C LEU A 436 -21.17 -2.65 40.92
N ASP A 437 -22.23 -3.20 40.35
CA ASP A 437 -22.92 -4.35 40.93
C ASP A 437 -22.24 -5.63 40.43
N LEU A 438 -21.37 -6.20 41.27
CA LEU A 438 -20.59 -7.38 40.91
C LEU A 438 -21.46 -8.63 40.67
N SER A 439 -22.75 -8.61 41.03
CA SER A 439 -23.66 -9.73 40.72
C SER A 439 -24.13 -9.74 39.26
N GLU A 440 -24.08 -8.60 38.57
CA GLU A 440 -24.49 -8.44 37.17
C GLU A 440 -23.28 -8.39 36.20
N GLU A 441 -22.07 -8.23 36.73
CA GLU A 441 -20.82 -8.12 35.97
C GLU A 441 -20.01 -9.42 35.94
N ASN A 442 -19.27 -9.66 34.86
CA ASN A 442 -18.39 -10.84 34.73
C ASN A 442 -17.00 -10.51 35.28
N PHE A 443 -16.64 -11.06 36.44
CA PHE A 443 -15.36 -10.74 37.10
C PHE A 443 -14.64 -11.98 37.67
N LYS A 444 -13.33 -11.86 37.95
CA LYS A 444 -12.47 -12.91 38.51
C LYS A 444 -11.65 -12.38 39.70
N ILE A 445 -11.46 -13.16 40.76
CA ILE A 445 -10.59 -12.80 41.89
C ILE A 445 -9.15 -13.25 41.61
N ILE A 446 -8.17 -12.38 41.86
CA ILE A 446 -6.74 -12.66 41.69
C ILE A 446 -6.11 -12.95 43.07
N ASN A 447 -5.79 -14.21 43.38
CA ASN A 447 -5.10 -14.58 44.62
C ASN A 447 -3.60 -14.30 44.53
N SER A 448 -3.07 -13.49 45.45
CA SER A 448 -1.62 -13.24 45.59
C SER A 448 -0.98 -14.30 46.50
N VAL A 449 0.00 -15.04 46.00
CA VAL A 449 0.86 -15.88 46.85
C VAL A 449 2.18 -15.16 47.13
N SER A 450 2.35 -14.80 48.40
CA SER A 450 3.61 -14.52 49.08
C SER A 450 4.28 -15.83 49.49
N GLU A 451 5.59 -16.00 49.24
CA GLU A 451 6.59 -16.64 50.14
C GLU A 451 7.93 -16.94 49.42
N LEU A 452 9.00 -17.01 50.24
CA LEU A 452 10.41 -17.38 50.00
C LEU A 452 11.36 -16.20 49.68
N THR A 453 11.91 -15.46 50.66
CA THR A 453 12.98 -15.71 51.68
C THR A 453 14.41 -15.82 51.15
N ASP A 454 15.27 -15.08 51.86
CA ASP A 454 16.73 -14.89 51.79
C ASP A 454 17.60 -16.14 51.52
N GLU A 455 18.69 -15.99 50.76
CA GLU A 455 20.09 -16.28 51.17
C GLU A 455 21.08 -16.25 49.97
N ALA A 456 22.31 -15.77 50.27
CA ALA A 456 23.55 -15.69 49.47
C ALA A 456 23.59 -14.61 48.37
N ALA A 457 24.15 -13.40 48.55
CA ALA A 457 25.44 -12.98 49.13
C ALA A 457 26.68 -13.58 48.43
N ASP A 458 27.57 -12.66 48.04
CA ASP A 458 28.99 -12.78 47.69
C ASP A 458 29.40 -12.99 46.21
N ALA A 459 29.62 -11.87 45.51
CA ALA A 459 30.95 -11.50 44.98
C ALA A 459 30.91 -10.12 44.29
N ASP A 460 31.48 -9.13 44.98
CA ASP A 460 32.33 -8.01 44.52
C ASP A 460 32.00 -7.39 43.13
N GLY A 461 31.62 -6.12 43.00
CA GLY A 461 32.02 -4.96 43.77
C GLY A 461 32.92 -4.07 42.91
N GLU A 462 32.34 -3.10 42.19
CA GLU A 462 32.93 -1.77 42.09
C GLU A 462 31.86 -0.70 41.82
N ASN A 463 31.84 0.27 42.74
CA ASN A 463 30.82 1.26 43.03
C ASN A 463 30.75 2.41 42.01
N ILE A 464 29.53 2.85 41.69
CA ILE A 464 29.20 4.29 41.75
C ILE A 464 27.93 4.43 42.58
N GLU A 465 28.09 5.16 43.69
CA GLU A 465 27.11 5.41 44.73
C GLU A 465 25.92 6.27 44.27
N ASN A 466 24.72 5.73 44.54
CA ASN A 466 23.66 6.32 45.35
C ASN A 466 23.07 7.71 44.99
N SER A 467 21.88 7.69 44.41
CA SER A 467 20.78 8.53 44.90
C SER A 467 19.52 7.67 44.97
N GLY A 468 19.37 6.97 46.10
CA GLY A 468 18.11 6.35 46.51
C GLY A 468 17.01 7.40 46.67
N GLY A 469 15.90 7.15 45.96
CA GLY A 469 14.66 7.90 46.05
C GLY A 469 13.57 7.11 45.33
N ASP A 470 12.65 6.55 46.12
CA ASP A 470 11.33 6.03 45.77
C ASP A 470 11.20 4.87 44.77
N TYR A 471 11.31 3.64 45.30
CA TYR A 471 10.81 2.43 44.64
C TYR A 471 9.26 2.32 44.65
N GLU A 472 8.54 3.09 45.48
CA GLU A 472 7.07 3.11 45.53
C GLU A 472 6.43 4.19 44.63
N GLU A 473 7.20 5.14 44.08
CA GLU A 473 6.69 6.12 43.09
C GLU A 473 6.59 5.51 41.67
N TYR A 474 7.24 4.37 41.42
CA TYR A 474 7.27 3.67 40.12
C TYR A 474 5.95 3.02 39.69
N LYS A 475 4.95 2.87 40.57
CA LYS A 475 3.72 2.12 40.29
C LYS A 475 2.62 2.88 39.54
N ARG A 476 2.69 4.22 39.40
CA ARG A 476 1.64 5.01 38.69
C ARG A 476 1.97 5.16 37.20
N GLY A 477 1.07 4.71 36.33
CA GLY A 477 1.24 4.58 34.87
C GLY A 477 1.69 5.84 34.09
N GLY A 478 1.66 7.03 34.69
CA GLY A 478 2.17 8.28 34.09
C GLY A 478 3.70 8.45 34.14
N VAL A 479 4.42 7.71 35.00
CA VAL A 479 5.85 7.98 35.27
C VAL A 479 6.77 7.43 34.18
N VAL A 480 6.52 6.23 33.64
CA VAL A 480 7.36 5.66 32.55
C VAL A 480 7.30 6.54 31.30
N GLN A 481 6.10 7.05 30.95
CA GLN A 481 5.91 7.94 29.80
C GLN A 481 6.63 9.29 29.97
N ASN A 482 6.57 9.86 31.18
CA ASN A 482 7.25 11.12 31.50
C ASN A 482 8.76 10.94 31.62
N PHE A 483 9.23 9.84 32.22
CA PHE A 483 10.64 9.50 32.35
C PHE A 483 11.30 9.35 30.97
N LEU A 484 10.72 8.57 30.07
CA LEU A 484 11.29 8.35 28.74
C LEU A 484 11.33 9.63 27.90
N THR A 485 10.23 10.37 27.90
CA THR A 485 10.16 11.65 27.18
C THR A 485 11.17 12.64 27.75
N ARG A 486 11.33 12.66 29.07
CA ARG A 486 12.27 13.54 29.78
C ARG A 486 13.71 13.14 29.51
N SER A 487 14.08 11.86 29.67
CA SER A 487 15.42 11.35 29.42
C SER A 487 15.86 11.50 27.96
N LEU A 488 14.95 11.30 27.00
CA LEU A 488 15.22 11.57 25.57
C LEU A 488 15.42 13.07 25.31
N CYS A 489 14.56 13.92 25.89
CA CYS A 489 14.71 15.38 25.76
C CYS A 489 16.00 15.89 26.39
N GLU A 490 16.39 15.39 27.57
CA GLU A 490 17.64 15.74 28.26
C GLU A 490 18.87 15.27 27.46
N ARG A 491 18.81 14.07 26.89
CA ARG A 491 19.88 13.56 26.01
C ARG A 491 20.02 14.37 24.72
N TRP A 492 18.92 14.71 24.05
CA TRP A 492 18.98 15.57 22.85
C TRP A 492 19.52 16.96 23.15
N ARG A 493 19.20 17.53 24.32
CA ARG A 493 19.81 18.80 24.77
C ARG A 493 21.32 18.67 24.96
N SER A 494 21.77 17.55 25.53
CA SER A 494 23.20 17.27 25.72
C SER A 494 23.94 17.11 24.38
N GLU A 495 23.35 16.40 23.41
CA GLU A 495 23.98 16.13 22.11
C GLU A 495 23.99 17.34 21.16
N LEU A 496 22.93 18.16 21.16
CA LEU A 496 22.77 19.29 20.24
C LEU A 496 23.38 20.60 20.78
N GLY A 497 23.76 20.63 22.06
CA GLY A 497 24.29 21.81 22.74
C GLY A 497 23.25 22.91 22.99
N PRO A 498 23.54 23.90 23.84
CA PRO A 498 22.57 24.93 24.23
C PRO A 498 22.36 25.95 23.10
N SER A 499 21.17 25.93 22.48
CA SER A 499 20.76 26.95 21.50
C SER A 499 19.24 27.07 21.40
N ARG A 500 18.76 28.20 20.86
CA ARG A 500 17.32 28.40 20.57
C ARG A 500 16.80 27.41 19.52
N LEU A 501 17.67 26.95 18.62
CA LEU A 501 17.35 25.89 17.64
C LEU A 501 17.25 24.52 18.31
N THR A 502 18.06 24.25 19.34
CA THR A 502 18.02 23.03 20.13
C THR A 502 16.69 22.91 20.88
N GLU A 503 16.25 23.97 21.56
CA GLU A 503 14.95 23.94 22.25
C GLU A 503 13.79 23.79 21.27
N LEU A 504 13.90 24.36 20.06
CA LEU A 504 12.91 24.14 19.01
C LEU A 504 12.92 22.68 18.52
N ALA A 505 14.09 22.09 18.28
CA ALA A 505 14.23 20.69 17.86
C ALA A 505 13.70 19.71 18.92
N VAL A 506 14.03 19.94 20.19
CA VAL A 506 13.53 19.16 21.33
C VAL A 506 12.00 19.32 21.46
N THR A 507 11.47 20.52 21.28
CA THR A 507 10.02 20.77 21.29
C THR A 507 9.31 20.07 20.13
N MET A 508 9.90 20.07 18.92
CA MET A 508 9.36 19.36 17.76
C MET A 508 9.27 17.86 18.01
N GLN A 509 10.35 17.26 18.52
CA GLN A 509 10.39 15.83 18.85
C GLN A 509 9.41 15.48 19.98
N ARG A 510 9.36 16.29 21.05
CA ARG A 510 8.43 16.09 22.17
C ARG A 510 6.97 16.16 21.71
N LYS A 511 6.61 17.11 20.85
CA LYS A 511 5.26 17.21 20.29
C LYS A 511 4.92 16.01 19.42
N ALA A 512 5.83 15.56 18.56
CA ALA A 512 5.65 14.38 17.73
C ALA A 512 5.45 13.08 18.55
N LEU A 513 6.15 12.97 19.69
CA LEU A 513 6.00 11.86 20.63
C LEU A 513 4.64 11.90 21.37
N LEU A 514 4.21 13.08 21.84
CA LEU A 514 2.95 13.27 22.57
C LEU A 514 1.70 13.11 21.68
N ASP A 515 1.82 13.30 20.35
CA ASP A 515 0.72 13.18 19.39
C ASP A 515 0.30 11.72 19.13
N THR A 516 -0.66 11.18 19.91
CA THR A 516 -1.30 9.84 19.80
C THR A 516 -0.42 8.60 19.76
N THR A 517 0.85 8.72 19.39
CA THR A 517 1.79 7.62 19.22
C THR A 517 2.14 7.10 20.61
N MET A 518 2.56 7.95 21.56
CA MET A 518 2.80 7.51 22.95
C MET A 518 1.55 7.05 23.71
N SER A 519 0.37 7.63 23.47
CA SER A 519 -0.88 7.16 24.08
C SER A 519 -1.26 5.74 23.63
N ASN A 520 -0.92 5.35 22.39
CA ASN A 520 -1.14 3.97 21.91
C ASN A 520 0.03 3.02 22.20
N TYR A 521 1.24 3.56 22.30
CA TYR A 521 2.50 2.84 22.40
C TYR A 521 2.90 2.54 23.85
N GLY A 522 2.72 3.52 24.75
CA GLY A 522 3.15 3.46 26.14
C GLY A 522 2.58 2.25 26.89
N PRO A 523 1.26 1.99 26.83
CA PRO A 523 0.67 0.81 27.45
C PRO A 523 1.24 -0.51 26.90
N LYS A 524 1.53 -0.57 25.60
CA LYS A 524 2.07 -1.78 24.94
C LYS A 524 3.53 -2.04 25.31
N ALA A 525 4.36 -0.98 25.34
CA ALA A 525 5.73 -1.05 25.81
C ALA A 525 5.79 -1.44 27.30
N ARG A 526 4.92 -0.85 28.14
CA ARG A 526 4.80 -1.19 29.56
C ARG A 526 4.47 -2.67 29.76
N ARG A 527 3.52 -3.23 28.99
CA ARG A 527 3.19 -4.66 29.06
C ARG A 527 4.40 -5.55 28.74
N PHE A 528 5.25 -5.16 27.79
CA PHE A 528 6.48 -5.89 27.48
C PHE A 528 7.54 -5.77 28.60
N ILE A 529 7.71 -4.58 29.18
CA ILE A 529 8.64 -4.36 30.29
C ILE A 529 8.24 -5.22 31.50
N LEU A 530 6.96 -5.19 31.89
CA LEU A 530 6.44 -5.99 33.00
C LEU A 530 6.64 -7.49 32.76
N PHE A 531 6.41 -7.96 31.53
CA PHE A 531 6.69 -9.35 31.16
C PHE A 531 8.18 -9.70 31.35
N CYS A 532 9.08 -8.82 30.91
CA CYS A 532 10.51 -9.05 31.03
C CYS A 532 10.96 -9.05 32.51
N GLU A 533 10.46 -8.11 33.32
CA GLU A 533 10.72 -8.06 34.76
C GLU A 533 10.24 -9.33 35.46
N GLN A 534 8.99 -9.75 35.18
CA GLN A 534 8.40 -10.97 35.74
C GLN A 534 9.19 -12.23 35.35
N HIS A 535 9.87 -12.23 34.20
CA HIS A 535 10.64 -13.37 33.72
C HIS A 535 12.15 -13.18 33.87
N GLN A 536 12.59 -12.18 34.64
CA GLN A 536 14.00 -11.86 34.91
C GLN A 536 14.84 -11.74 33.63
N ARG A 537 14.28 -11.11 32.59
CA ARG A 537 14.92 -10.88 31.30
C ARG A 537 15.23 -9.41 31.10
N PRO A 538 16.36 -9.07 30.46
CA PRO A 538 16.65 -7.69 30.09
C PRO A 538 15.61 -7.23 29.06
N TRP A 539 14.87 -6.19 29.42
CA TRP A 539 13.91 -5.54 28.53
C TRP A 539 14.60 -4.52 27.60
N LEU A 540 15.83 -4.09 27.91
CA LEU A 540 16.69 -3.25 27.06
C LEU A 540 18.19 -3.56 27.28
N PRO A 541 18.96 -3.88 26.22
CA PRO A 541 18.47 -4.36 24.94
C PRO A 541 17.82 -5.75 25.11
N ALA A 542 16.56 -5.87 24.68
CA ALA A 542 15.92 -7.18 24.61
C ALA A 542 16.48 -8.01 23.44
N SER A 543 16.49 -9.32 23.61
CA SER A 543 16.87 -10.27 22.55
C SER A 543 15.67 -10.69 21.71
N GLU A 544 15.91 -11.19 20.49
CA GLU A 544 14.85 -11.81 19.66
C GLU A 544 14.15 -12.96 20.41
N ALA A 545 14.90 -13.75 21.19
CA ALA A 545 14.34 -14.82 22.02
C ALA A 545 13.38 -14.29 23.11
N THR A 546 13.70 -13.16 23.73
CA THR A 546 12.80 -12.49 24.70
C THR A 546 11.49 -12.08 24.03
N VAL A 547 11.54 -11.57 22.80
CA VAL A 547 10.34 -11.21 22.03
C VAL A 547 9.51 -12.44 21.66
N LEU A 548 10.14 -13.55 21.27
CA LEU A 548 9.43 -14.80 20.96
C LEU A 548 8.66 -15.33 22.18
N LEU A 549 9.29 -15.31 23.36
CA LEU A 549 8.64 -15.71 24.61
C LEU A 549 7.48 -14.78 24.97
N TYR A 550 7.63 -13.47 24.71
CA TYR A 550 6.53 -12.52 24.90
C TYR A 550 5.35 -12.82 23.96
N ILE A 551 5.60 -13.11 22.69
CA ILE A 551 4.52 -13.51 21.76
C ILE A 551 3.84 -14.79 22.25
N ALA A 552 4.60 -15.77 22.74
CA ALA A 552 4.04 -16.99 23.30
C ALA A 552 3.21 -16.74 24.56
N SER A 553 3.62 -15.82 25.45
CA SER A 553 2.83 -15.46 26.63
C SER A 553 1.53 -14.77 26.24
N LEU A 554 1.55 -13.87 25.25
CA LEU A 554 0.34 -13.24 24.75
C LEU A 554 -0.65 -14.23 24.13
N LEU A 555 -0.14 -15.29 23.48
CA LEU A 555 -0.99 -16.38 22.98
C LEU A 555 -1.61 -17.16 24.15
N LYS A 556 -0.81 -17.47 25.18
CA LYS A 556 -1.27 -18.18 26.37
C LYS A 556 -2.32 -17.41 27.16
N ASP A 557 -2.16 -16.10 27.28
CA ASP A 557 -3.11 -15.21 27.96
C ASP A 557 -4.47 -15.14 27.24
N GLY A 558 -4.53 -15.47 25.94
CA GLY A 558 -5.75 -15.51 25.13
C GLY A 558 -6.36 -14.14 24.77
N GLY A 559 -6.02 -13.07 25.49
CA GLY A 559 -6.65 -11.75 25.34
C GLY A 559 -6.22 -10.93 24.12
N ILE A 560 -5.23 -11.34 23.34
CA ILE A 560 -4.74 -10.57 22.17
C ILE A 560 -4.75 -11.42 20.90
N LYS A 561 -5.60 -11.02 19.94
CA LYS A 561 -5.63 -11.61 18.59
C LYS A 561 -4.34 -11.28 17.82
N SER A 562 -3.88 -12.20 17.00
CA SER A 562 -2.70 -12.05 16.13
C SER A 562 -2.74 -10.81 15.24
N ALA A 563 -3.93 -10.44 14.73
CA ALA A 563 -4.15 -9.23 13.94
C ALA A 563 -3.83 -7.93 14.71
N SER A 564 -3.92 -7.96 16.05
CA SER A 564 -3.66 -6.84 16.96
C SER A 564 -2.24 -6.82 17.51
N LEU A 565 -1.39 -7.79 17.15
CA LEU A 565 -0.04 -7.95 17.69
C LEU A 565 0.96 -6.94 17.13
N GLN A 566 0.80 -6.51 15.87
CA GLN A 566 1.78 -5.66 15.20
C GLN A 566 2.06 -4.32 15.93
N PRO A 567 1.05 -3.61 16.49
CA PRO A 567 1.28 -2.47 17.38
C PRO A 567 2.17 -2.75 18.59
N TYR A 568 2.12 -3.95 19.18
CA TYR A 568 2.97 -4.33 20.32
C TYR A 568 4.42 -4.51 19.89
N LEU A 569 4.65 -5.21 18.77
CA LEU A 569 5.99 -5.40 18.21
C LEU A 569 6.61 -4.09 17.73
N SER A 570 5.80 -3.23 17.12
CA SER A 570 6.21 -1.88 16.74
C SER A 570 6.57 -1.06 17.97
N ALA A 571 5.86 -1.27 19.09
CA ALA A 571 6.17 -0.58 20.32
C ALA A 571 7.54 -0.99 20.90
N ILE A 572 7.81 -2.29 20.92
CA ILE A 572 9.13 -2.80 21.34
C ILE A 572 10.24 -2.23 20.43
N ASN A 573 10.01 -2.22 19.12
CA ASN A 573 11.00 -1.75 18.15
C ASN A 573 11.31 -0.26 18.24
N ASN A 574 10.29 0.61 18.25
CA ASN A 574 10.56 2.04 18.32
C ASN A 574 11.25 2.38 19.65
N TYR A 575 10.96 1.62 20.72
CA TYR A 575 11.59 1.85 22.03
C TYR A 575 13.09 1.62 22.00
N HIS A 576 13.48 0.51 21.38
CA HIS A 576 14.88 0.17 21.21
C HIS A 576 15.56 1.19 20.30
N GLU A 577 14.91 1.57 19.19
CA GLU A 577 15.47 2.51 18.21
C GLU A 577 15.62 3.93 18.77
N ASP A 578 14.65 4.43 19.55
CA ASP A 578 14.71 5.72 20.24
C ASP A 578 15.92 5.79 21.20
N LEU A 579 16.32 4.65 21.77
CA LEU A 579 17.49 4.51 22.63
C LEU A 579 18.74 4.00 21.89
N ARG A 580 18.71 3.96 20.55
CA ARG A 580 19.80 3.54 19.64
C ARG A 580 20.22 2.07 19.73
N PHE A 581 19.34 1.21 20.22
CA PHE A 581 19.48 -0.24 20.13
C PHE A 581 18.79 -0.78 18.86
N PRO A 582 19.27 -1.92 18.31
CA PRO A 582 18.55 -2.61 17.24
C PRO A 582 17.16 -3.05 17.69
N GLY A 583 16.14 -2.94 16.83
CA GLY A 583 14.78 -3.42 17.11
C GLY A 583 14.72 -4.95 17.16
N PRO A 584 14.46 -5.57 18.33
CA PRO A 584 14.54 -7.03 18.50
C PRO A 584 13.27 -7.75 18.03
N ALA A 585 12.18 -7.01 17.81
CA ALA A 585 10.93 -7.52 17.28
C ALA A 585 10.87 -7.39 15.75
N LYS A 586 12.01 -7.54 15.08
CA LYS A 586 12.16 -7.56 13.61
C LYS A 586 12.97 -8.81 13.23
N GLY A 587 12.51 -9.58 12.25
CA GLY A 587 13.25 -10.76 11.78
C GLY A 587 12.36 -11.95 11.41
N ARG A 588 12.98 -12.97 10.80
CA ARG A 588 12.28 -14.16 10.31
C ARG A 588 11.61 -14.96 11.42
N SER A 589 12.25 -15.09 12.59
CA SER A 589 11.70 -15.89 13.70
C SER A 589 10.47 -15.21 14.30
N VAL A 590 10.54 -13.89 14.50
CA VAL A 590 9.38 -13.09 14.94
C VAL A 590 8.23 -13.18 13.94
N THR A 591 8.49 -13.04 12.63
CA THR A 591 7.44 -13.20 11.60
C THR A 591 6.81 -14.60 11.61
N ARG A 592 7.61 -15.65 11.82
CA ARG A 592 7.12 -17.02 11.96
C ARG A 592 6.26 -17.19 13.21
N ALA A 593 6.65 -16.59 14.34
CA ALA A 593 5.89 -16.64 15.57
C ALA A 593 4.52 -15.94 15.44
N VAL A 594 4.45 -14.78 14.78
CA VAL A 594 3.16 -14.11 14.50
C VAL A 594 2.26 -14.98 13.62
N LYS A 595 2.80 -15.62 12.57
CA LYS A 595 2.04 -16.55 11.72
C LYS A 595 1.59 -17.80 12.49
N GLY A 596 2.45 -18.33 13.36
CA GLY A 596 2.13 -19.47 14.23
C GLY A 596 0.99 -19.15 15.20
N MET A 597 1.05 -17.99 15.86
CA MET A 597 -0.03 -17.50 16.72
C MET A 597 -1.36 -17.40 15.95
N ALA A 598 -1.35 -16.84 14.74
CA ALA A 598 -2.56 -16.74 13.91
C ALA A 598 -3.15 -18.11 13.56
N THR A 599 -2.29 -19.09 13.27
CA THR A 599 -2.71 -20.47 12.94
C THR A 599 -3.34 -21.14 14.16
N ILE A 600 -2.68 -21.07 15.32
CA ILE A 600 -3.17 -21.67 16.57
C ILE A 600 -4.51 -21.04 16.98
N GLN A 601 -4.63 -19.72 16.90
CA GLN A 601 -5.90 -19.03 17.21
C GLN A 601 -7.03 -19.41 16.25
N ALA A 602 -6.74 -19.61 14.97
CA ALA A 602 -7.74 -20.06 14.00
C ALA A 602 -8.18 -21.51 14.28
N GLU A 603 -7.24 -22.40 14.62
CA GLU A 603 -7.54 -23.78 15.01
C GLU A 603 -8.41 -23.83 16.27
N GLN A 604 -8.10 -23.01 17.28
CA GLN A 604 -8.89 -22.86 18.51
C GLN A 604 -10.31 -22.34 18.20
N ALA A 605 -10.44 -21.30 17.37
CA ALA A 605 -11.74 -20.74 16.99
C ALA A 605 -12.64 -21.74 16.24
N VAL A 606 -12.06 -22.60 15.39
CA VAL A 606 -12.79 -23.67 14.69
C VAL A 606 -13.24 -24.77 15.66
N GLN A 607 -12.39 -25.13 16.63
CA GLN A 607 -12.71 -26.14 17.65
C GLN A 607 -13.80 -25.68 18.61
N GLU A 608 -13.84 -24.38 18.92
CA GLU A 608 -14.80 -23.77 19.85
C GLU A 608 -16.10 -23.30 19.16
N GLU A 609 -16.28 -23.58 17.86
CA GLU A 609 -17.38 -23.05 17.03
C GLU A 609 -17.53 -21.51 17.08
N ASN A 610 -16.47 -20.81 17.49
CA ASN A 610 -16.44 -19.37 17.67
C ASN A 610 -15.94 -18.68 16.38
N ILE A 611 -16.70 -18.83 15.30
CA ILE A 611 -16.35 -18.27 13.98
C ILE A 611 -16.70 -16.78 13.94
N GLU A 612 -15.70 -15.93 13.74
CA GLU A 612 -15.86 -14.47 13.73
C GLU A 612 -16.82 -14.01 12.62
N THR A 613 -17.86 -13.26 12.99
CA THR A 613 -18.82 -12.70 12.02
C THR A 613 -18.19 -11.55 11.24
N GLN A 614 -18.48 -11.47 9.94
CA GLN A 614 -17.89 -10.45 9.09
C GLN A 614 -18.62 -9.10 9.23
N ARG A 615 -17.87 -8.01 9.45
CA ARG A 615 -18.46 -6.67 9.38
C ARG A 615 -19.03 -6.37 7.99
N THR A 616 -20.34 -6.20 7.93
CA THR A 616 -21.07 -5.92 6.69
C THR A 616 -21.26 -4.41 6.46
N TRP A 617 -21.59 -4.03 5.23
CA TRP A 617 -21.89 -2.65 4.84
C TRP A 617 -23.36 -2.34 5.12
N LEU A 618 -23.66 -1.10 5.54
CA LEU A 618 -25.05 -0.70 5.82
C LEU A 618 -25.77 -0.37 4.50
N PRO A 619 -26.85 -1.07 4.13
CA PRO A 619 -27.56 -0.84 2.87
C PRO A 619 -28.28 0.51 2.79
N ALA A 620 -28.27 1.14 1.61
CA ALA A 620 -28.95 2.42 1.38
C ALA A 620 -30.46 2.35 1.70
N ALA A 621 -31.11 1.22 1.41
CA ALA A 621 -32.51 0.99 1.75
C ALA A 621 -32.78 1.05 3.26
N LEU A 622 -31.89 0.51 4.10
CA LEU A 622 -32.00 0.61 5.56
C LEU A 622 -31.80 2.05 6.02
N VAL A 623 -30.80 2.75 5.46
CA VAL A 623 -30.58 4.18 5.75
C VAL A 623 -31.79 5.02 5.33
N ARG A 624 -32.46 4.68 4.22
CA ARG A 624 -33.69 5.35 3.77
C ARG A 624 -34.83 5.13 4.77
N ARG A 625 -34.97 3.94 5.34
CA ARG A 625 -35.95 3.64 6.40
C ARG A 625 -35.67 4.48 7.66
N VAL A 626 -34.40 4.50 8.11
CA VAL A 626 -33.94 5.35 9.22
C VAL A 626 -34.27 6.83 8.96
N HIS A 627 -33.94 7.33 7.77
CA HIS A 627 -34.20 8.71 7.38
C HIS A 627 -35.70 9.06 7.43
N LYS A 628 -36.57 8.19 6.93
CA LYS A 628 -38.03 8.39 6.98
C LYS A 628 -38.59 8.27 8.40
N ALA A 629 -38.06 7.38 9.23
CA ALA A 629 -38.49 7.21 10.62
C ALA A 629 -38.15 8.45 11.45
N ALA A 630 -36.95 9.00 11.28
CA ALA A 630 -36.50 10.22 11.94
C ALA A 630 -37.44 11.42 11.72
N LEU A 631 -37.95 11.58 10.49
CA LEU A 631 -38.87 12.67 10.15
C LEU A 631 -40.28 12.48 10.71
N LYS A 632 -40.66 11.25 11.08
CA LYS A 632 -41.96 10.94 11.70
C LYS A 632 -41.92 10.99 13.22
N LEU A 633 -40.74 10.84 13.81
CA LEU A 633 -40.55 10.82 15.26
C LEU A 633 -40.58 12.25 15.80
N THR A 634 -41.63 12.62 16.54
CA THR A 634 -41.66 13.87 17.31
C THR A 634 -41.35 13.55 18.78
N PRO A 635 -40.13 13.82 19.27
CA PRO A 635 -39.73 13.43 20.61
C PRO A 635 -40.57 14.12 21.68
N ARG A 636 -41.11 13.33 22.60
CA ARG A 636 -41.84 13.79 23.80
C ARG A 636 -41.11 13.40 25.10
N SER A 637 -40.12 12.52 24.99
CA SER A 637 -39.27 12.04 26.08
C SER A 637 -37.78 12.19 25.75
N PRO A 638 -36.89 12.21 26.77
CA PRO A 638 -35.45 12.18 26.56
C PRO A 638 -34.97 10.95 25.76
N GLU A 639 -35.62 9.81 25.94
CA GLU A 639 -35.31 8.57 25.21
C GLU A 639 -35.61 8.69 23.71
N GLU A 640 -36.77 9.21 23.35
CA GLU A 640 -37.13 9.49 21.95
C GLU A 640 -36.19 10.54 21.33
N LEU A 641 -35.69 11.50 22.13
CA LEU A 641 -34.72 12.47 21.64
C LEU A 641 -33.34 11.83 21.39
N ARG A 642 -32.91 10.88 22.24
CA ARG A 642 -31.72 10.06 22.01
C ARG A 642 -31.87 9.17 20.77
N LEU A 643 -33.07 8.66 20.51
CA LEU A 643 -33.39 7.92 19.30
C LEU A 643 -33.36 8.81 18.05
N LEU A 644 -33.91 10.03 18.11
CA LEU A 644 -33.81 11.01 17.02
C LEU A 644 -32.35 11.35 16.72
N ARG A 645 -31.52 11.55 17.75
CA ARG A 645 -30.06 11.72 17.61
C ARG A 645 -29.43 10.54 16.87
N ALA A 646 -29.75 9.31 17.29
CA ALA A 646 -29.24 8.10 16.68
C ALA A 646 -29.61 8.01 15.19
N PHE A 647 -30.87 8.27 14.84
CA PHE A 647 -31.30 8.30 13.45
C PHE A 647 -30.59 9.39 12.63
N ALA A 648 -30.50 10.62 13.16
CA ALA A 648 -29.83 11.73 12.49
C ALA A 648 -28.34 11.42 12.27
N TYR A 649 -27.66 10.86 13.27
CA TYR A 649 -26.26 10.44 13.18
C TYR A 649 -26.03 9.41 12.08
N VAL A 650 -26.87 8.36 12.00
CA VAL A 650 -26.73 7.32 10.97
C VAL A 650 -26.78 7.92 9.56
N VAL A 651 -27.73 8.81 9.30
CA VAL A 651 -27.87 9.47 7.99
C VAL A 651 -26.68 10.39 7.72
N VAL A 652 -26.29 11.24 8.66
CA VAL A 652 -25.15 12.16 8.52
C VAL A 652 -23.85 11.40 8.29
N ALA A 653 -23.58 10.34 9.07
CA ALA A 653 -22.40 9.50 8.92
C ALA A 653 -22.35 8.82 7.55
N PHE A 654 -23.51 8.38 7.04
CA PHE A 654 -23.64 7.76 5.72
C PHE A 654 -23.35 8.76 4.59
N VAL A 655 -24.02 9.92 4.56
CA VAL A 655 -23.85 10.88 3.45
C VAL A 655 -22.50 11.59 3.44
N THR A 656 -21.84 11.69 4.60
CA THR A 656 -20.50 12.30 4.73
C THR A 656 -19.36 11.31 4.60
N PHE A 657 -19.65 10.00 4.48
CA PHE A 657 -18.65 8.93 4.55
C PHE A 657 -17.83 9.01 5.84
N GLY A 658 -18.43 9.53 6.93
CA GLY A 658 -17.74 9.92 8.14
C GLY A 658 -17.03 8.75 8.81
N ARG A 659 -15.86 9.00 9.42
CA ARG A 659 -15.32 8.05 10.40
C ARG A 659 -16.05 8.22 11.72
N PRO A 660 -16.22 7.16 12.52
CA PRO A 660 -16.88 7.25 13.83
C PRO A 660 -16.28 8.32 14.73
N ASP A 661 -14.95 8.30 14.89
CA ASP A 661 -14.20 9.24 15.73
C ASP A 661 -14.41 10.72 15.34
N THR A 662 -14.50 10.99 14.04
CA THR A 662 -14.69 12.35 13.52
C THR A 662 -16.16 12.75 13.56
N GLY A 663 -17.06 11.79 13.30
CA GLY A 663 -18.50 11.99 13.27
C GLY A 663 -19.10 12.24 14.64
N THR A 664 -18.71 11.49 15.67
CA THR A 664 -19.22 11.67 17.04
C THR A 664 -18.64 12.91 17.71
N SER A 665 -17.45 13.36 17.29
CA SER A 665 -16.79 14.56 17.82
C SER A 665 -17.11 15.84 17.03
N LEU A 666 -18.17 15.86 16.22
CA LEU A 666 -18.58 17.07 15.51
C LEU A 666 -18.93 18.17 16.51
N SER A 667 -18.59 19.40 16.17
CA SER A 667 -18.95 20.56 16.96
C SER A 667 -19.80 21.52 16.13
N ARG A 668 -20.61 22.34 16.79
CA ARG A 668 -21.64 23.18 16.15
C ARG A 668 -21.05 24.13 15.14
N GLN A 669 -19.90 24.72 15.44
CA GLN A 669 -19.18 25.59 14.49
C GLN A 669 -18.70 24.88 13.22
N HIS A 670 -18.69 23.54 13.18
CA HIS A 670 -18.26 22.75 12.02
C HIS A 670 -19.41 22.25 11.16
N VAL A 671 -20.65 22.45 11.60
CA VAL A 671 -21.85 22.10 10.85
C VAL A 671 -22.46 23.40 10.35
N HIS A 672 -22.60 23.54 9.04
CA HIS A 672 -23.18 24.72 8.43
C HIS A 672 -24.34 24.33 7.52
N CYS A 673 -25.51 24.87 7.83
CA CYS A 673 -26.71 24.79 7.01
C CYS A 673 -26.80 26.10 6.20
N GLY A 674 -26.35 26.08 4.95
CA GLY A 674 -26.47 27.22 4.04
C GLY A 674 -27.79 27.21 3.26
N ASP A 675 -28.06 28.26 2.48
CA ASP A 675 -29.32 28.38 1.72
C ASP A 675 -29.50 27.27 0.67
N SER A 676 -28.41 26.74 0.12
CA SER A 676 -28.41 25.75 -0.98
C SER A 676 -27.74 24.42 -0.66
N GLU A 677 -27.01 24.32 0.46
CA GLU A 677 -26.23 23.13 0.81
C GLU A 677 -26.10 22.91 2.33
N PHE A 678 -25.94 21.64 2.69
CA PHE A 678 -25.38 21.20 3.96
C PHE A 678 -23.87 21.12 3.83
N SER A 679 -23.12 21.61 4.82
CA SER A 679 -21.68 21.39 4.83
C SER A 679 -21.11 21.08 6.20
N VAL A 680 -20.11 20.20 6.22
CA VAL A 680 -19.44 19.75 7.45
C VAL A 680 -17.93 19.90 7.30
N VAL A 681 -17.29 20.52 8.29
CA VAL A 681 -15.84 20.65 8.38
C VAL A 681 -15.27 19.56 9.30
N LEU A 682 -14.50 18.64 8.73
CA LEU A 682 -13.95 17.51 9.47
C LEU A 682 -12.57 17.85 10.04
N LEU A 683 -12.50 18.13 11.36
CA LEU A 683 -11.27 18.59 12.01
C LEU A 683 -10.26 17.50 12.36
N LYS A 684 -10.76 16.34 12.83
CA LYS A 684 -9.98 15.27 13.48
C LYS A 684 -9.79 14.06 12.57
N GLU A 685 -9.22 14.26 11.38
CA GLU A 685 -8.95 13.16 10.46
C GLU A 685 -7.61 12.46 10.77
N LYS A 686 -7.63 11.14 11.01
CA LYS A 686 -6.40 10.32 11.14
C LYS A 686 -5.46 10.55 9.94
N GLY A 687 -4.21 10.94 10.23
CA GLY A 687 -3.17 11.27 9.23
C GLY A 687 -3.21 12.71 8.71
N ARG A 688 -4.23 13.51 9.06
CA ARG A 688 -4.35 14.92 8.63
C ARG A 688 -4.58 15.92 9.79
N ARG A 689 -4.34 15.48 11.03
CA ARG A 689 -4.59 16.28 12.24
C ARG A 689 -3.85 17.63 12.25
N HIS A 690 -2.65 17.67 11.67
CA HIS A 690 -1.79 18.86 11.61
C HIS A 690 -1.89 19.65 10.29
N HIS A 691 -2.82 19.32 9.39
CA HIS A 691 -3.03 20.11 8.18
C HIS A 691 -3.67 21.46 8.52
N LEU A 692 -3.10 22.54 7.99
CA LEU A 692 -3.62 23.91 8.12
C LEU A 692 -4.95 24.09 7.38
N VAL A 693 -5.18 23.30 6.32
CA VAL A 693 -6.43 23.31 5.55
C VAL A 693 -7.28 22.11 5.95
N LYS A 694 -8.45 22.38 6.54
CA LYS A 694 -9.42 21.35 6.95
C LYS A 694 -10.35 21.00 5.79
N ARG A 695 -10.76 19.74 5.72
CA ARG A 695 -11.62 19.24 4.65
C ARG A 695 -13.07 19.61 4.96
N ARG A 696 -13.67 20.37 4.05
CA ARG A 696 -15.11 20.69 4.04
C ARG A 696 -15.81 19.79 3.04
N LEU A 697 -16.85 19.11 3.48
CA LEU A 697 -17.76 18.37 2.62
C LEU A 697 -19.01 19.20 2.41
N CYS A 698 -19.43 19.34 1.16
CA CYS A 698 -20.65 20.07 0.78
C CYS A 698 -21.61 19.10 0.08
N ILE A 699 -22.85 19.07 0.55
CA ILE A 699 -23.94 18.24 0.05
C ILE A 699 -25.08 19.19 -0.33
N PRO A 700 -25.37 19.40 -1.62
CA PRO A 700 -26.48 20.25 -2.04
C PRO A 700 -27.81 19.70 -1.50
N TRP A 701 -28.73 20.57 -1.07
CA TRP A 701 -30.05 20.12 -0.60
C TRP A 701 -30.83 19.36 -1.67
N LYS A 702 -30.62 19.71 -2.94
CA LYS A 702 -31.18 19.00 -4.10
C LYS A 702 -30.54 17.63 -4.34
N GLY A 703 -29.33 17.39 -3.81
CA GLY A 703 -28.58 16.15 -4.00
C GLY A 703 -29.10 15.00 -3.16
N VAL A 704 -29.51 15.28 -1.91
CA VAL A 704 -30.16 14.29 -1.03
C VAL A 704 -31.44 14.91 -0.49
N ALA A 705 -32.57 14.53 -1.08
CA ALA A 705 -33.87 15.03 -0.64
C ALA A 705 -34.10 14.75 0.85
N LEU A 706 -34.92 15.56 1.52
CA LEU A 706 -35.28 15.46 2.94
C LEU A 706 -34.12 15.62 3.95
N LEU A 707 -32.85 15.67 3.51
CA LEU A 707 -31.72 15.88 4.43
C LEU A 707 -31.85 17.21 5.19
N LYS A 708 -32.34 18.25 4.51
CA LYS A 708 -32.60 19.56 5.14
C LYS A 708 -33.59 19.44 6.30
N GLU A 709 -34.75 18.84 6.03
CA GLU A 709 -35.79 18.63 7.03
C GLU A 709 -35.28 17.82 8.22
N LEU A 710 -34.45 16.79 7.98
CA LEU A 710 -33.87 15.98 9.05
C LEU A 710 -32.94 16.79 9.96
N ILE A 711 -32.06 17.60 9.37
CA ILE A 711 -31.12 18.42 10.14
C ILE A 711 -31.86 19.50 10.92
N GLU A 712 -32.81 20.20 10.29
CA GLU A 712 -33.66 21.19 10.97
C GLU A 712 -34.47 20.57 12.11
N HIS A 713 -35.02 19.37 11.90
CA HIS A 713 -35.78 18.63 12.90
C HIS A 713 -34.91 18.24 14.11
N TRP A 714 -33.70 17.72 13.86
CA TRP A 714 -32.73 17.41 14.91
C TRP A 714 -32.32 18.66 15.70
N GLU A 715 -31.92 19.73 15.00
CA GLU A 715 -31.44 20.96 15.64
C GLU A 715 -32.54 21.63 16.47
N PHE A 716 -33.78 21.66 15.96
CA PHE A 716 -34.93 22.20 16.67
C PHE A 716 -35.16 21.50 18.01
N HIS A 717 -35.25 20.17 18.03
CA HIS A 717 -35.51 19.42 19.27
C HIS A 717 -34.31 19.42 20.22
N ARG A 718 -33.08 19.34 19.69
CA ARG A 718 -31.86 19.46 20.49
C ARG A 718 -31.80 20.82 21.19
N ASP A 719 -31.98 21.90 20.45
CA ASP A 719 -31.86 23.26 21.00
C ASP A 719 -33.01 23.57 21.98
N THR A 720 -34.22 23.05 21.71
CA THR A 720 -35.33 23.11 22.66
C THR A 720 -34.98 22.42 23.99
N ALA A 721 -34.40 21.21 23.94
CA ALA A 721 -33.99 20.50 25.15
C ALA A 721 -32.92 21.26 25.95
N TRP A 722 -31.93 21.87 25.29
CA TRP A 722 -30.93 22.69 25.97
C TRP A 722 -31.52 23.96 26.59
N ASN A 723 -32.40 24.65 25.85
CA ASN A 723 -33.10 25.85 26.35
C ASN A 723 -33.96 25.53 27.59
N SER A 724 -34.53 24.33 27.67
CA SER A 724 -35.31 23.87 28.83
C SER A 724 -34.48 23.34 29.99
N SER A 725 -33.17 23.12 29.83
CA SER A 725 -32.33 22.43 30.82
C SER A 725 -31.65 23.34 31.85
N GLU A 726 -31.80 24.66 31.73
CA GLU A 726 -31.08 25.70 32.51
C GLU A 726 -29.53 25.63 32.43
N LYS A 727 -28.96 24.65 31.71
CA LYS A 727 -27.52 24.47 31.51
C LYS A 727 -27.04 25.22 30.26
N THR A 728 -25.79 25.68 30.28
CA THR A 728 -25.16 26.25 29.09
C THR A 728 -24.92 25.18 28.03
N GLN A 729 -25.43 25.42 26.82
CA GLN A 729 -25.25 24.50 25.71
C GLN A 729 -23.78 24.42 25.27
N PRO A 730 -23.18 23.21 25.21
CA PRO A 730 -21.80 23.03 24.78
C PRO A 730 -21.66 23.15 23.26
N ASP A 731 -20.42 23.28 22.78
CA ASP A 731 -20.10 23.29 21.34
C ASP A 731 -20.22 21.90 20.70
N ALA A 732 -20.30 20.81 21.48
CA ALA A 732 -20.45 19.45 20.95
C ALA A 732 -21.82 19.27 20.25
N TYR A 733 -21.81 18.86 18.98
CA TYR A 733 -23.00 18.91 18.11
C TYR A 733 -24.09 17.89 18.49
N TRP A 734 -23.67 16.73 19.00
CA TRP A 734 -24.56 15.59 19.30
C TRP A 734 -24.97 15.51 20.78
N LEU A 735 -24.45 16.39 21.64
CA LEU A 735 -24.67 16.31 23.08
C LEU A 735 -26.07 16.81 23.45
N LEU A 736 -26.72 16.08 24.36
CA LEU A 736 -27.97 16.42 25.02
C LEU A 736 -27.72 16.74 26.52
N PRO A 737 -28.63 17.44 27.21
CA PRO A 737 -28.42 17.89 28.60
C PRO A 737 -28.15 16.82 29.65
N GLU A 738 -28.54 15.57 29.37
CA GLU A 738 -28.40 14.40 30.24
C GLU A 738 -27.17 13.53 29.91
N ASP A 739 -26.48 13.82 28.80
CA ASP A 739 -25.34 13.03 28.35
C ASP A 739 -24.07 13.33 29.19
N PRO A 740 -23.07 12.43 29.16
CA PRO A 740 -21.74 12.70 29.73
C PRO A 740 -21.05 13.89 29.05
N LYS A 741 -20.01 14.46 29.69
CA LYS A 741 -19.32 15.66 29.17
C LYS A 741 -18.78 15.52 27.73
N ASN A 742 -18.38 14.32 27.31
CA ASN A 742 -17.86 14.03 25.96
C ASN A 742 -18.12 12.57 25.60
N PHE A 743 -18.25 12.28 24.30
CA PHE A 743 -18.36 10.91 23.79
C PHE A 743 -17.01 10.31 23.39
N LYS A 744 -16.82 9.02 23.72
CA LYS A 744 -15.81 8.16 23.08
C LYS A 744 -16.25 7.82 21.65
N ALA A 745 -15.34 7.38 20.80
CA ALA A 745 -15.67 6.99 19.42
C ALA A 745 -16.56 5.74 19.34
N SER A 746 -16.57 4.90 20.39
CA SER A 746 -17.37 3.69 20.52
C SER A 746 -18.87 3.97 20.53
N VAL A 747 -19.32 5.15 21.01
CA VAL A 747 -20.76 5.51 21.11
C VAL A 747 -21.49 5.43 19.76
N ALA A 748 -20.76 5.53 18.66
CA ALA A 748 -21.32 5.36 17.32
C ALA A 748 -21.93 3.97 17.11
N ASN A 749 -21.38 2.93 17.76
CA ASN A 749 -21.97 1.59 17.75
C ASN A 749 -23.34 1.60 18.43
N ASP A 750 -23.45 2.25 19.60
CA ASP A 750 -24.68 2.34 20.38
C ASP A 750 -25.77 3.08 19.61
N TRP A 751 -25.42 4.19 18.95
CA TRP A 751 -26.37 4.94 18.13
C TRP A 751 -26.83 4.17 16.90
N ILE A 752 -25.93 3.44 16.23
CA ILE A 752 -26.34 2.58 15.12
C ILE A 752 -27.21 1.42 15.63
N GLY A 753 -26.82 0.81 16.75
CA GLY A 753 -27.58 -0.27 17.39
C GLY A 753 -29.00 0.16 17.74
N LEU A 754 -29.14 1.28 18.44
CA LEU A 754 -30.42 1.87 18.84
C LEU A 754 -31.31 2.19 17.63
N ALA A 755 -30.74 2.78 16.57
CA ALA A 755 -31.47 3.09 15.35
C ALA A 755 -31.96 1.83 14.62
N LEU A 756 -31.14 0.77 14.59
CA LEU A 756 -31.49 -0.46 13.87
C LEU A 756 -32.43 -1.35 14.68
N SER A 757 -32.31 -1.39 16.01
CA SER A 757 -33.22 -2.14 16.88
C SER A 757 -34.64 -1.61 16.81
N GLU A 758 -34.81 -0.29 16.82
CA GLU A 758 -36.13 0.35 16.69
C GLU A 758 -36.85 0.00 15.39
N LEU A 759 -36.10 -0.27 14.32
CA LEU A 759 -36.64 -0.61 13.00
C LEU A 759 -36.66 -2.12 12.72
N ASP A 760 -36.37 -2.95 13.73
CA ASP A 760 -36.17 -4.40 13.62
C ASP A 760 -35.29 -4.79 12.41
N CYS A 761 -34.18 -4.07 12.26
CA CYS A 761 -33.24 -4.24 11.16
C CYS A 761 -32.04 -5.07 11.61
N ARG A 762 -31.89 -6.27 11.05
CA ARG A 762 -30.78 -7.18 11.37
C ARG A 762 -29.75 -7.24 10.24
N PRO A 763 -28.46 -7.49 10.56
CA PRO A 763 -27.46 -7.76 9.55
C PRO A 763 -27.77 -9.10 8.83
N PRO A 764 -27.24 -9.29 7.60
CA PRO A 764 -27.28 -10.58 6.92
C PRO A 764 -26.64 -11.70 7.76
N GLU A 765 -27.04 -12.95 7.51
CA GLU A 765 -26.52 -14.13 8.20
C GLU A 765 -24.98 -14.17 8.17
N GLY A 766 -24.36 -14.44 9.33
CA GLY A 766 -22.90 -14.44 9.48
C GLY A 766 -22.25 -13.05 9.50
N GLY A 767 -23.03 -11.96 9.47
CA GLY A 767 -22.54 -10.59 9.49
C GLY A 767 -22.95 -9.79 10.72
N HIS A 768 -22.21 -8.71 11.00
CA HIS A 768 -22.58 -7.72 12.02
C HIS A 768 -22.46 -6.28 11.49
N PHE A 769 -23.25 -5.37 12.08
CA PHE A 769 -23.10 -3.93 11.86
C PHE A 769 -22.22 -3.33 12.97
N SER A 770 -21.41 -2.35 12.61
CA SER A 770 -20.68 -1.52 13.56
C SER A 770 -20.56 -0.09 13.06
N ALA A 771 -19.91 0.78 13.83
CA ALA A 771 -19.66 2.17 13.51
C ALA A 771 -19.04 2.39 12.12
N HIS A 772 -18.26 1.43 11.63
CA HIS A 772 -17.67 1.49 10.29
C HIS A 772 -18.59 0.98 9.16
N SER A 773 -19.73 0.36 9.47
CA SER A 773 -20.70 -0.12 8.49
C SER A 773 -21.39 1.00 7.72
N THR A 774 -21.63 2.16 8.34
CA THR A 774 -22.16 3.36 7.66
C THR A 774 -21.20 3.83 6.57
N ARG A 775 -19.90 3.93 6.90
CA ARG A 775 -18.84 4.32 5.98
C ARG A 775 -18.61 3.29 4.87
N LYS A 776 -18.62 1.99 5.21
CA LYS A 776 -18.54 0.89 4.22
C LYS A 776 -19.77 0.94 3.29
N GLY A 777 -20.95 1.18 3.85
CA GLY A 777 -22.20 1.36 3.11
C GLY A 777 -22.14 2.50 2.12
N ALA A 778 -21.78 3.71 2.57
CA ALA A 778 -21.66 4.89 1.71
C ALA A 778 -20.67 4.67 0.55
N THR A 779 -19.51 4.09 0.84
CA THR A 779 -18.46 3.80 -0.15
C THR A 779 -18.94 2.79 -1.18
N THR A 780 -19.56 1.70 -0.71
CA THR A 780 -20.12 0.64 -1.55
C THR A 780 -21.23 1.18 -2.46
N CYS A 781 -22.21 1.88 -1.89
CA CYS A 781 -23.35 2.44 -2.63
C CYS A 781 -22.89 3.47 -3.67
N ALA A 782 -21.99 4.39 -3.31
CA ALA A 782 -21.48 5.38 -4.26
C ALA A 782 -20.73 4.73 -5.43
N ARG A 783 -19.99 3.64 -5.17
CA ARG A 783 -19.30 2.89 -6.24
C ARG A 783 -20.27 2.13 -7.14
N ALA A 784 -21.31 1.50 -6.57
CA ALA A 784 -22.36 0.82 -7.32
C ALA A 784 -23.13 1.77 -8.25
N VAL A 785 -23.39 3.01 -7.79
CA VAL A 785 -24.03 4.08 -8.58
C VAL A 785 -23.15 4.63 -9.70
N GLY A 786 -21.83 4.40 -9.63
CA GLY A 786 -20.86 4.84 -10.64
C GLY A 786 -20.10 6.12 -10.28
N VAL A 787 -20.10 6.55 -9.02
CA VAL A 787 -19.32 7.71 -8.57
C VAL A 787 -17.83 7.44 -8.74
N ALA A 788 -17.12 8.37 -9.40
CA ALA A 788 -15.69 8.24 -9.68
C ALA A 788 -14.86 8.05 -8.39
N MET A 789 -13.81 7.24 -8.47
CA MET A 789 -13.00 6.87 -7.30
C MET A 789 -12.36 8.09 -6.62
N GLU A 790 -11.99 9.11 -7.39
CA GLU A 790 -11.44 10.36 -6.86
C GLU A 790 -12.42 11.08 -5.94
N LYS A 791 -13.71 11.08 -6.29
CA LYS A 791 -14.78 11.67 -5.47
C LYS A 791 -15.04 10.83 -4.23
N VAL A 792 -15.07 9.50 -4.35
CA VAL A 792 -15.20 8.58 -3.20
C VAL A 792 -14.02 8.76 -2.23
N CYS A 793 -12.80 8.82 -2.74
CA CYS A 793 -11.59 9.09 -1.97
C CYS A 793 -11.66 10.47 -1.30
N PHE A 794 -12.10 11.50 -2.03
CA PHE A 794 -12.29 12.84 -1.49
C PHE A 794 -13.31 12.86 -0.36
N PHE A 795 -14.49 12.23 -0.51
CA PHE A 795 -15.56 12.19 0.48
C PHE A 795 -15.21 11.38 1.73
N GLY A 796 -14.51 10.25 1.58
CA GLY A 796 -14.05 9.53 2.76
C GLY A 796 -12.74 10.04 3.35
N GLY A 797 -12.02 10.96 2.71
CA GLY A 797 -10.74 11.46 3.23
C GLY A 797 -9.56 10.50 3.03
N TRP A 798 -9.66 9.62 2.03
CA TRP A 798 -8.53 8.82 1.55
C TRP A 798 -7.63 9.65 0.63
N SER A 799 -6.38 9.19 0.40
CA SER A 799 -5.58 9.72 -0.72
C SER A 799 -6.21 9.26 -2.04
N GLN A 800 -6.02 10.04 -3.11
CA GLN A 800 -6.65 9.79 -4.42
C GLN A 800 -6.38 8.38 -4.98
N PHE A 801 -5.29 7.74 -4.56
CA PHE A 801 -4.85 6.41 -4.99
C PHE A 801 -4.77 5.39 -3.84
N SER A 802 -5.48 5.62 -2.73
CA SER A 802 -5.40 4.74 -1.55
C SER A 802 -6.00 3.36 -1.85
N SER A 803 -5.23 2.27 -1.67
CA SER A 803 -5.77 0.90 -1.70
C SER A 803 -6.73 0.62 -0.53
N ALA A 804 -6.61 1.36 0.57
CA ALA A 804 -7.43 1.16 1.76
C ALA A 804 -8.93 1.38 1.50
N VAL A 805 -9.30 2.14 0.46
CA VAL A 805 -10.72 2.32 0.06
C VAL A 805 -11.35 1.01 -0.40
N GLN A 806 -10.57 0.09 -0.97
CA GLN A 806 -11.07 -1.18 -1.50
C GLN A 806 -11.63 -2.08 -0.38
N HIS A 807 -11.07 -2.03 0.83
CA HIS A 807 -11.62 -2.75 1.99
C HIS A 807 -12.98 -2.21 2.46
N TYR A 808 -13.38 -1.01 2.00
CA TYR A 808 -14.67 -0.40 2.29
C TYR A 808 -15.69 -0.58 1.15
N ILE A 809 -15.31 -1.20 0.04
CA ILE A 809 -16.18 -1.44 -1.11
C ILE A 809 -16.54 -2.92 -1.13
N ASP A 810 -17.83 -3.21 -1.04
CA ASP A 810 -18.32 -4.54 -1.32
C ASP A 810 -18.53 -4.71 -2.84
N PRO A 811 -17.75 -5.59 -3.52
CA PRO A 811 -17.86 -5.74 -4.97
C PRO A 811 -19.14 -6.46 -5.41
N THR A 812 -19.89 -7.08 -4.48
CA THR A 812 -21.13 -7.80 -4.82
C THR A 812 -22.37 -6.90 -4.78
N ALA A 813 -22.25 -5.65 -4.34
CA ALA A 813 -23.38 -4.74 -4.25
C ALA A 813 -23.93 -4.36 -5.63
N LEU A 814 -25.22 -4.59 -5.82
CA LEU A 814 -25.96 -4.19 -7.02
C LEU A 814 -26.56 -2.80 -6.83
N ARG A 815 -26.54 -1.98 -7.87
CA ARG A 815 -27.13 -0.64 -7.85
C ARG A 815 -28.64 -0.72 -7.65
N ASP A 816 -29.17 0.06 -6.71
CA ASP A 816 -30.61 0.22 -6.46
C ASP A 816 -31.03 1.70 -6.40
N THR A 817 -32.34 1.94 -6.32
CA THR A 817 -32.94 3.29 -6.30
C THR A 817 -32.62 4.10 -5.04
N ASP A 818 -32.41 3.45 -3.90
CA ASP A 818 -32.05 4.12 -2.65
C ASP A 818 -30.56 4.52 -2.68
N MET A 819 -29.70 3.75 -3.33
CA MET A 819 -28.31 4.17 -3.59
C MET A 819 -28.27 5.42 -4.49
N ASP A 820 -29.10 5.43 -5.54
CA ASP A 820 -29.24 6.59 -6.43
C ASP A 820 -29.72 7.82 -5.67
N TYR A 821 -30.71 7.66 -4.77
CA TYR A 821 -31.22 8.74 -3.92
C TYR A 821 -30.12 9.47 -3.15
N TYR A 822 -29.14 8.73 -2.60
CA TYR A 822 -28.08 9.33 -1.80
C TYR A 822 -26.87 9.80 -2.61
N PHE A 823 -26.54 9.14 -3.72
CA PHE A 823 -25.23 9.31 -4.37
C PHE A 823 -25.28 9.58 -5.88
N ALA A 824 -26.43 9.55 -6.56
CA ALA A 824 -26.48 9.82 -8.00
C ALA A 824 -25.98 11.22 -8.35
N TRP A 825 -26.25 12.22 -7.50
CA TRP A 825 -25.77 13.59 -7.67
C TRP A 825 -24.24 13.73 -7.63
N LEU A 826 -23.52 12.75 -7.07
CA LEU A 826 -22.05 12.72 -7.07
C LEU A 826 -21.47 12.17 -8.38
N THR A 827 -22.27 11.49 -9.19
CA THR A 827 -21.82 11.02 -10.51
C THR A 827 -21.50 12.22 -11.40
N TRP A 828 -20.56 12.03 -12.32
CA TRP A 828 -20.40 13.00 -13.39
C TRP A 828 -21.59 12.79 -14.32
N SER A 829 -22.65 13.57 -14.17
CA SER A 829 -23.71 13.57 -15.17
C SER A 829 -23.13 14.02 -16.52
N GLN A 830 -23.51 13.27 -17.55
CA GLN A 830 -23.15 13.39 -18.97
C GLN A 830 -23.26 14.80 -19.53
#